data_AF-A0A0L0TEG4-F1
#
_entry.id   AF-A0A0L0TEG4-F1
#
_cell.length_a   1.000
_cell.length_b   1.000
_cell.length_c   1.000
_cell.angle_alpha   90.00
_cell.angle_beta   90.00
_cell.angle_gamma   90.00
#
_symmetry.space_group_name_H-M   'P 1'
#
loop_
_entity.id
_entity.type
_entity.pdbx_description
1 polymer ?
#
loop_
_entity_poly.entity_id
_entity_poly.type
_entity_poly.pdbx_seq_one_letter_code
_entity_poly.pdbx_strand_id
1 'polypeptide(L)'
;MASLDAAHYLVTYTSFITPGVDANLFIITSRGALSAADKAKAVAHVELDCPTLDGSVELIARAWHDQYTLHAVYCKQEDLLLRAAHLRRLMGIAEGMQPENTLTFRDKHLMKDLAVAHKFPVPKYQRLDSPSCLLAFIDRVGLPVVVKPTLGSASAGIHVLRTMTDVATYLRTVYFGHLASASAVGQFDTAGQLLAEAYLADAPMYHVNGFVDNGNMVAVWPFQYLRTNLEFTHGAAYGNVSLPETDDMYKAVVDAAKRALACFTLPTRCVFHLELFHVSSSIHNDRIEHPARGQDAYFALCEVAARRPGGSIADLISRILGVPFAPVEFRFNAGLDYTLPHRDGPAPRIGDLLVPLRTQSRVLAMPSRATFPLGSNVAYIPLARSGLEYRGFSVGTLNTAARFVATGTEYATMVRDLGMAETWFARNVVYTPLPSESSTTTVVKARKAHPLVRKLVARDQRVYVKTHAIVVARRAPALLRKVVAKVHARDAEERQLVKARTVSAGHTRRPVAVALAARMSMRAHAGDAVKSRALVRIGGSTAPSSVAVYARKPAFALARKAWRRAVVAHYHALKTGSTKKRVLMLEAAPTPKGAVVSTHPAKSRAATAIAMVKKVQSKHGSSGIDWMGGMRYVVVPGKGNGMAATPAAGIKKGAQTNAKVKGAGVGPQAAERVHAGKAGL
;
A
#
# COMPACT_ATOMS: atom_id res chain seq x y z
N MET A 1 -12.26 -37.23 -1.89
CA MET A 1 -12.36 -35.80 -1.48
C MET A 1 -12.90 -35.76 -0.07
N ALA A 2 -12.10 -35.38 0.93
CA ALA A 2 -12.58 -35.19 2.31
C ALA A 2 -13.38 -33.88 2.43
N SER A 3 -14.33 -33.83 3.36
CA SER A 3 -15.26 -32.71 3.54
C SER A 3 -14.57 -31.44 4.04
N LEU A 4 -14.45 -30.44 3.16
CA LEU A 4 -14.23 -29.05 3.56
C LEU A 4 -15.57 -28.40 3.89
N ASP A 5 -16.14 -28.75 5.04
CA ASP A 5 -17.27 -28.01 5.58
C ASP A 5 -16.81 -26.68 6.19
N ALA A 6 -17.61 -25.64 5.92
CA ALA A 6 -17.33 -24.26 6.29
C ALA A 6 -17.64 -23.97 7.78
N ALA A 7 -17.08 -24.81 8.66
CA ALA A 7 -16.79 -24.44 10.03
C ALA A 7 -15.41 -23.77 10.06
N HIS A 8 -15.26 -22.69 10.83
CA HIS A 8 -13.96 -22.12 11.12
C HIS A 8 -13.19 -23.07 12.04
N TYR A 9 -12.53 -24.09 11.47
CA TYR A 9 -11.58 -24.90 12.21
C TYR A 9 -10.46 -23.99 12.70
N LEU A 10 -10.42 -23.77 14.02
CA LEU A 10 -9.36 -22.99 14.66
C LEU A 10 -8.03 -23.67 14.38
N VAL A 11 -7.08 -22.88 13.86
CA VAL A 11 -5.71 -23.34 13.64
C VAL A 11 -5.14 -23.77 14.98
N THR A 12 -4.63 -25.00 15.04
CA THR A 12 -3.98 -25.56 16.24
C THR A 12 -2.48 -25.54 16.00
N TYR A 13 -1.78 -24.52 16.50
CA TYR A 13 -0.34 -24.38 16.26
C TYR A 13 0.48 -25.47 16.97
N THR A 14 -0.03 -26.02 18.07
CA THR A 14 0.58 -27.15 18.79
C THR A 14 0.54 -28.48 18.02
N SER A 15 -0.12 -28.55 16.85
CA SER A 15 0.00 -29.68 15.91
C SER A 15 1.07 -29.47 14.84
N PHE A 16 1.70 -28.29 14.77
CA PHE A 16 2.76 -27.97 13.81
C PHE A 16 4.17 -28.20 14.39
N ILE A 17 4.26 -28.58 15.66
CA ILE A 17 5.48 -28.77 16.45
C ILE A 17 5.34 -29.99 17.37
N THR A 18 6.44 -30.40 17.99
CA THR A 18 6.47 -31.35 19.10
C THR A 18 6.90 -30.60 20.38
N PRO A 19 5.94 -30.19 21.24
CA PRO A 19 6.23 -29.46 22.48
C PRO A 19 7.33 -30.12 23.33
N GLY A 20 8.29 -29.33 23.79
CA GLY A 20 9.43 -29.80 24.56
C GLY A 20 10.52 -30.55 23.77
N VAL A 21 10.35 -30.76 22.47
CA VAL A 21 11.33 -31.46 21.60
C VAL A 21 11.93 -30.52 20.55
N ASP A 22 11.10 -29.87 19.71
CA ASP A 22 11.59 -28.96 18.66
C ASP A 22 11.21 -27.49 18.90
N ALA A 23 10.11 -27.22 19.59
CA ALA A 23 9.70 -25.88 19.99
C ALA A 23 8.76 -25.90 21.21
N ASN A 24 8.62 -24.74 21.86
CA ASN A 24 7.59 -24.47 22.86
C ASN A 24 6.78 -23.25 22.44
N LEU A 25 5.45 -23.28 22.63
CA LEU A 25 4.57 -22.20 22.15
C LEU A 25 4.07 -21.29 23.26
N PHE A 26 4.09 -20.00 22.94
CA PHE A 26 3.52 -18.90 23.69
C PHE A 26 2.57 -18.16 22.74
N ILE A 27 1.27 -18.09 23.06
CA ILE A 27 0.26 -17.65 22.09
C ILE A 27 -0.54 -16.46 22.63
N ILE A 28 -0.40 -15.30 21.96
CA ILE A 28 -1.30 -14.15 22.13
C ILE A 28 -2.21 -14.10 20.90
N THR A 29 -3.52 -14.10 21.09
CA THR A 29 -4.50 -14.13 19.99
C THR A 29 -5.81 -13.43 20.37
N SER A 30 -6.70 -13.25 19.40
CA SER A 30 -8.03 -12.68 19.62
C SER A 30 -8.92 -13.65 20.42
N ARG A 31 -9.85 -13.11 21.22
CA ARG A 31 -10.79 -13.92 22.00
C ARG A 31 -11.62 -14.87 21.13
N GLY A 32 -11.61 -16.15 21.49
CA GLY A 32 -12.30 -17.22 20.78
C GLY A 32 -11.51 -17.81 19.61
N ALA A 33 -10.29 -17.33 19.33
CA ALA A 33 -9.46 -17.80 18.22
C ALA A 33 -8.49 -18.94 18.61
N LEU A 34 -8.37 -19.28 19.90
CA LEU A 34 -7.46 -20.32 20.37
C LEU A 34 -8.13 -21.69 20.47
N SER A 35 -7.51 -22.73 19.87
CA SER A 35 -8.07 -24.08 19.90
C SER A 35 -7.92 -24.75 21.28
N ALA A 36 -8.76 -25.74 21.58
CA ALA A 36 -8.69 -26.49 22.84
C ALA A 36 -7.35 -27.23 23.01
N ALA A 37 -6.76 -27.73 21.92
CA ALA A 37 -5.45 -28.37 21.94
C ALA A 37 -4.32 -27.36 22.20
N ASP A 38 -4.40 -26.15 21.63
CA ASP A 38 -3.44 -25.09 21.92
C ASP A 38 -3.54 -24.63 23.38
N LYS A 39 -4.75 -24.52 23.94
CA LYS A 39 -4.96 -24.21 25.37
C LYS A 39 -4.32 -25.25 26.30
N ALA A 40 -4.34 -26.52 25.90
CA ALA A 40 -3.81 -27.64 26.70
C ALA A 40 -2.29 -27.88 26.54
N LYS A 41 -1.67 -27.42 25.44
CA LYS A 41 -0.28 -27.77 25.07
C LYS A 41 0.67 -26.58 24.88
N ALA A 42 0.18 -25.34 24.79
CA ALA A 42 1.03 -24.16 24.85
C ALA A 42 1.55 -23.94 26.28
N VAL A 43 2.78 -23.44 26.43
CA VAL A 43 3.39 -23.16 27.75
C VAL A 43 2.65 -22.02 28.45
N ALA A 44 2.26 -21.00 27.69
CA ALA A 44 1.33 -19.96 28.14
C ALA A 44 0.52 -19.41 26.95
N HIS A 45 -0.67 -18.90 27.24
CA HIS A 45 -1.52 -18.27 26.23
C HIS A 45 -2.39 -17.15 26.82
N VAL A 46 -2.74 -16.15 26.00
CA VAL A 46 -3.66 -15.06 26.36
C VAL A 46 -4.60 -14.76 25.18
N GLU A 47 -5.88 -14.58 25.50
CA GLU A 47 -6.94 -14.19 24.56
C GLU A 47 -7.41 -12.75 24.86
N LEU A 48 -7.10 -11.81 23.97
CA LEU A 48 -7.44 -10.38 24.07
C LEU A 48 -8.60 -10.02 23.13
N ASP A 49 -9.35 -8.95 23.42
CA ASP A 49 -10.50 -8.56 22.58
C ASP A 49 -10.07 -7.96 21.23
N CYS A 50 -9.01 -7.16 21.21
CA CYS A 50 -8.44 -6.61 19.98
C CYS A 50 -6.92 -6.51 20.06
N PRO A 51 -6.17 -7.63 19.86
CA PRO A 51 -4.70 -7.63 19.94
C PRO A 51 -4.04 -6.52 19.12
N THR A 52 -4.61 -6.18 17.95
CA THR A 52 -4.16 -5.11 17.06
C THR A 52 -4.09 -3.73 17.72
N LEU A 53 -5.03 -3.41 18.63
CA LEU A 53 -5.16 -2.11 19.28
C LEU A 53 -4.84 -2.14 20.79
N ASP A 54 -4.50 -3.31 21.33
CA ASP A 54 -4.20 -3.52 22.74
C ASP A 54 -2.69 -3.52 23.00
N GLY A 55 -2.21 -2.57 23.81
CA GLY A 55 -0.79 -2.44 24.20
C GLY A 55 -0.31 -3.45 25.24
N SER A 56 -1.18 -4.31 25.77
CA SER A 56 -0.80 -5.39 26.69
C SER A 56 0.00 -6.50 25.99
N VAL A 57 -0.09 -6.64 24.66
CA VAL A 57 0.70 -7.61 23.88
C VAL A 57 2.20 -7.46 24.16
N GLU A 58 2.74 -6.24 24.16
CA GLU A 58 4.15 -5.98 24.46
C GLU A 58 4.52 -6.24 25.93
N LEU A 59 3.60 -5.95 26.86
CA LEU A 59 3.80 -6.22 28.28
C LEU A 59 3.88 -7.73 28.56
N ILE A 60 2.96 -8.49 27.98
CA ILE A 60 2.89 -9.96 28.10
C ILE A 60 4.10 -10.61 27.44
N ALA A 61 4.42 -10.23 26.19
CA ALA A 61 5.54 -10.80 25.45
C ALA A 61 6.88 -10.53 26.15
N ARG A 62 7.09 -9.31 26.69
CA ARG A 62 8.29 -9.00 27.49
C ARG A 62 8.34 -9.84 28.75
N ALA A 63 7.25 -9.91 29.54
CA ALA A 63 7.23 -10.69 30.78
C ALA A 63 7.50 -12.19 30.54
N TRP A 64 6.98 -12.77 29.44
CA TRP A 64 7.30 -14.14 29.03
C TRP A 64 8.75 -14.30 28.58
N HIS A 65 9.34 -13.32 27.89
CA HIS A 65 10.76 -13.37 27.54
C HIS A 65 11.67 -13.23 28.77
N ASP A 66 11.34 -12.34 29.71
CA ASP A 66 12.07 -12.18 30.97
C ASP A 66 12.04 -13.48 31.82
N GLN A 67 10.95 -14.26 31.73
CA GLN A 67 10.78 -15.51 32.49
C GLN A 67 11.33 -16.77 31.77
N TYR A 68 11.20 -16.86 30.44
CA TYR A 68 11.45 -18.10 29.67
C TYR A 68 12.47 -17.98 28.54
N THR A 69 12.94 -16.77 28.22
CA THR A 69 13.77 -16.46 27.03
C THR A 69 13.11 -16.93 25.72
N LEU A 70 12.29 -16.06 25.13
CA LEU A 70 11.69 -16.32 23.81
C LEU A 70 12.75 -16.20 22.69
N HIS A 71 12.86 -17.22 21.84
CA HIS A 71 13.88 -17.33 20.79
C HIS A 71 13.39 -16.87 19.40
N ALA A 72 12.09 -16.91 19.15
CA ALA A 72 11.49 -16.55 17.86
C ALA A 72 10.13 -15.88 18.05
N VAL A 73 9.74 -15.04 17.08
CA VAL A 73 8.40 -14.43 17.01
C VAL A 73 7.80 -14.78 15.66
N TYR A 74 6.71 -15.56 15.66
CA TYR A 74 5.90 -15.81 14.48
C TYR A 74 4.72 -14.83 14.44
N CYS A 75 4.51 -14.18 13.29
CA CYS A 75 3.33 -13.35 13.05
C CYS A 75 2.92 -13.48 11.59
N LYS A 76 1.66 -13.88 11.36
CA LYS A 76 1.07 -14.01 10.02
C LYS A 76 0.11 -12.89 9.65
N GLN A 77 -0.34 -12.10 10.62
CA GLN A 77 -1.36 -11.08 10.40
C GLN A 77 -0.68 -9.78 10.03
N GLU A 78 -1.17 -9.17 8.95
CA GLU A 78 -0.62 -7.96 8.37
C GLU A 78 -0.41 -6.88 9.44
N ASP A 79 -1.48 -6.28 9.95
CA ASP A 79 -1.48 -5.22 10.97
C ASP A 79 -0.49 -5.37 12.14
N LEU A 80 -0.19 -6.59 12.58
CA LEU A 80 0.75 -6.89 13.66
C LEU A 80 2.23 -7.04 13.23
N LEU A 81 2.58 -7.10 11.93
CA LEU A 81 3.96 -7.34 11.48
C LEU A 81 4.97 -6.32 12.02
N LEU A 82 4.64 -5.02 12.05
CA LEU A 82 5.51 -3.98 12.63
C LEU A 82 5.72 -4.19 14.13
N ARG A 83 4.66 -4.54 14.86
CA ARG A 83 4.73 -4.80 16.31
C ARG A 83 5.54 -6.06 16.60
N ALA A 84 5.38 -7.12 15.81
CA ALA A 84 6.20 -8.33 15.87
C ALA A 84 7.70 -8.02 15.63
N ALA A 85 8.02 -7.12 14.70
CA ALA A 85 9.39 -6.68 14.46
C ALA A 85 9.96 -5.85 15.63
N HIS A 86 9.16 -4.95 16.21
CA HIS A 86 9.57 -4.20 17.41
C HIS A 86 9.72 -5.11 18.65
N LEU A 87 8.89 -6.15 18.77
CA LEU A 87 9.02 -7.19 19.78
C LEU A 87 10.33 -7.97 19.64
N ARG A 88 10.70 -8.40 18.42
CA ARG A 88 12.01 -9.04 18.17
C ARG A 88 13.15 -8.17 18.68
N ARG A 89 13.16 -6.88 18.33
CA ARG A 89 14.16 -5.93 18.81
C ARG A 89 14.16 -5.76 20.33
N LEU A 90 12.99 -5.61 20.95
CA LEU A 90 12.85 -5.46 22.40
C LEU A 90 13.43 -6.67 23.16
N MET A 91 13.28 -7.86 22.58
CA MET A 91 13.68 -9.16 23.13
C MET A 91 15.05 -9.64 22.60
N GLY A 92 15.82 -8.79 21.92
CA GLY A 92 17.15 -9.13 21.39
C GLY A 92 17.18 -10.21 20.28
N ILE A 93 16.02 -10.59 19.72
CA ILE A 93 15.91 -11.62 18.69
C ILE A 93 16.35 -11.05 17.34
N ALA A 94 17.49 -11.54 16.83
CA ALA A 94 18.04 -11.11 15.55
C ALA A 94 17.27 -11.67 14.34
N GLU A 95 16.74 -12.89 14.44
CA GLU A 95 16.14 -13.60 13.31
C GLU A 95 14.74 -13.11 12.90
N GLY A 96 14.50 -13.13 11.59
CA GLY A 96 13.27 -12.63 10.96
C GLY A 96 13.23 -11.11 10.73
N MET A 97 12.07 -10.61 10.30
CA MET A 97 11.91 -9.22 9.88
C MET A 97 12.13 -8.23 11.04
N GLN A 98 13.14 -7.36 10.91
CA GLN A 98 13.48 -6.27 11.84
C GLN A 98 12.71 -4.98 11.49
N PRO A 99 12.52 -4.02 12.42
CA PRO A 99 11.66 -2.84 12.22
C PRO A 99 11.89 -2.02 10.94
N GLU A 100 13.14 -1.71 10.59
CA GLU A 100 13.49 -0.91 9.39
C GLU A 100 13.05 -1.64 8.12
N ASN A 101 13.45 -2.91 8.01
CA ASN A 101 13.10 -3.76 6.87
C ASN A 101 11.58 -3.96 6.81
N THR A 102 10.94 -4.22 7.96
CA THR A 102 9.47 -4.43 8.03
C THR A 102 8.71 -3.21 7.54
N LEU A 103 9.16 -2.01 7.89
CA LEU A 103 8.52 -0.77 7.44
C LEU A 103 8.52 -0.63 5.91
N THR A 104 9.54 -1.14 5.22
CA THR A 104 9.60 -1.11 3.74
C THR A 104 8.61 -2.06 3.06
N PHE A 105 8.18 -3.12 3.74
CA PHE A 105 7.08 -4.00 3.29
C PHE A 105 5.71 -3.47 3.71
N ARG A 106 5.65 -2.31 4.39
CA ARG A 106 4.44 -1.84 5.09
C ARG A 106 3.97 -0.46 4.71
N ASP A 107 4.86 0.52 4.67
CA ASP A 107 4.54 1.82 4.10
C ASP A 107 4.69 1.74 2.58
N LYS A 108 3.57 1.71 1.87
CA LYS A 108 3.54 1.64 0.39
C LYS A 108 4.27 2.80 -0.30
N HIS A 109 4.53 3.92 0.39
CA HIS A 109 5.38 4.97 -0.15
C HIS A 109 6.85 4.55 -0.12
N LEU A 110 7.36 4.14 1.05
CA LEU A 110 8.75 3.69 1.20
C LEU A 110 9.05 2.46 0.34
N MET A 111 8.09 1.55 0.22
CA MET A 111 8.13 0.41 -0.68
C MET A 111 8.39 0.82 -2.14
N LYS A 112 7.73 1.88 -2.60
CA LYS A 112 7.87 2.39 -3.97
C LYS A 112 9.11 3.27 -4.14
N ASP A 113 9.52 3.98 -3.09
CA ASP A 113 10.81 4.71 -3.07
C ASP A 113 12.00 3.74 -3.27
N LEU A 114 11.98 2.57 -2.60
CA LEU A 114 13.00 1.54 -2.80
C LEU A 114 12.94 0.92 -4.21
N ALA A 115 11.75 0.61 -4.71
CA ALA A 115 11.59 0.08 -6.07
C ALA A 115 12.10 1.09 -7.12
N VAL A 116 11.77 2.38 -6.98
CA VAL A 116 12.27 3.48 -7.82
C VAL A 116 13.79 3.61 -7.74
N ALA A 117 14.38 3.56 -6.54
CA ALA A 117 15.83 3.62 -6.36
C ALA A 117 16.56 2.48 -7.10
N HIS A 118 15.97 1.28 -7.12
CA HIS A 118 16.45 0.12 -7.87
C HIS A 118 15.98 0.08 -9.34
N LYS A 119 15.29 1.13 -9.82
CA LYS A 119 14.72 1.25 -11.18
C LYS A 119 13.71 0.16 -11.54
N PHE A 120 13.07 -0.45 -10.55
CA PHE A 120 11.94 -1.35 -10.76
C PHE A 120 10.67 -0.52 -11.06
N PRO A 121 9.88 -0.86 -12.10
CA PRO A 121 8.75 -0.03 -12.50
C PRO A 121 7.65 0.04 -11.42
N VAL A 122 7.07 1.22 -11.19
CA VAL A 122 5.92 1.40 -10.29
C VAL A 122 4.89 2.38 -10.89
N PRO A 123 3.58 2.28 -10.55
CA PRO A 123 2.63 3.36 -10.80
C PRO A 123 3.15 4.68 -10.23
N LYS A 124 3.06 5.79 -10.99
CA LYS A 124 3.39 7.13 -10.47
C LYS A 124 2.65 7.39 -9.18
N TYR A 125 3.34 7.94 -8.18
CA TYR A 125 2.82 8.02 -6.82
C TYR A 125 3.23 9.29 -6.08
N GLN A 126 2.59 9.57 -4.95
CA GLN A 126 2.88 10.71 -4.06
C GLN A 126 2.26 10.54 -2.67
N ARG A 127 3.02 10.83 -1.60
CA ARG A 127 2.49 10.95 -0.22
C ARG A 127 1.52 12.11 -0.09
N LEU A 128 0.43 11.91 0.66
CA LEU A 128 -0.60 12.91 0.90
C LEU A 128 -0.54 13.46 2.32
N ASP A 129 0.32 14.46 2.51
CA ASP A 129 0.42 15.20 3.78
C ASP A 129 -0.73 16.22 3.93
N SER A 130 -1.33 16.63 2.81
CA SER A 130 -2.51 17.52 2.80
C SER A 130 -3.33 17.37 1.50
N PRO A 131 -4.59 17.86 1.47
CA PRO A 131 -5.40 17.90 0.25
C PRO A 131 -4.75 18.55 -0.97
N SER A 132 -3.81 19.50 -0.78
CA SER A 132 -3.12 20.15 -1.89
C SER A 132 -2.13 19.21 -2.60
N CYS A 133 -1.57 18.23 -1.89
CA CYS A 133 -0.72 17.19 -2.49
C CYS A 133 -1.52 16.35 -3.50
N LEU A 134 -2.79 16.03 -3.19
CA LEU A 134 -3.65 15.27 -4.11
C LEU A 134 -3.97 16.07 -5.37
N LEU A 135 -4.26 17.38 -5.24
CA LEU A 135 -4.52 18.25 -6.38
C LEU A 135 -3.28 18.38 -7.27
N ALA A 136 -2.12 18.66 -6.69
CA ALA A 136 -0.85 18.73 -7.42
C ALA A 136 -0.47 17.39 -8.10
N PHE A 137 -0.78 16.25 -7.46
CA PHE A 137 -0.61 14.93 -8.05
C PHE A 137 -1.50 14.75 -9.29
N ILE A 138 -2.77 15.14 -9.20
CA ILE A 138 -3.73 15.06 -10.30
C ILE A 138 -3.31 15.98 -11.46
N ASP A 139 -2.82 17.19 -11.20
CA ASP A 139 -2.30 18.10 -12.23
C ASP A 139 -1.08 17.50 -12.96
N ARG A 140 -0.26 16.70 -12.26
CA ARG A 140 0.94 16.04 -12.80
C ARG A 140 0.65 14.74 -13.56
N VAL A 141 -0.32 13.95 -13.13
CA VAL A 141 -0.54 12.55 -13.58
C VAL A 141 -1.85 12.36 -14.36
N GLY A 142 -2.84 13.21 -14.11
CA GLY A 142 -4.20 13.09 -14.64
C GLY A 142 -5.05 12.03 -13.94
N LEU A 143 -6.36 12.25 -13.94
CA LEU A 143 -7.35 11.25 -13.55
C LEU A 143 -7.47 10.15 -14.61
N PRO A 144 -7.83 8.90 -14.25
CA PRO A 144 -8.14 8.44 -12.89
C PRO A 144 -6.91 8.25 -11.99
N VAL A 145 -7.08 8.43 -10.68
CA VAL A 145 -6.06 8.14 -9.65
C VAL A 145 -6.67 7.29 -8.53
N VAL A 146 -5.83 6.58 -7.78
CA VAL A 146 -6.22 5.85 -6.57
C VAL A 146 -5.68 6.59 -5.36
N VAL A 147 -6.49 6.75 -4.32
CA VAL A 147 -6.00 7.15 -2.98
C VAL A 147 -6.18 5.97 -2.03
N LYS A 148 -5.15 5.64 -1.25
CA LYS A 148 -5.15 4.51 -0.30
C LYS A 148 -4.29 4.78 0.94
N PRO A 149 -4.54 4.12 2.09
CA PRO A 149 -3.67 4.22 3.26
C PRO A 149 -2.31 3.58 3.01
N THR A 150 -1.23 4.23 3.46
CA THR A 150 0.15 3.73 3.30
C THR A 150 0.30 2.37 3.98
N LEU A 151 -0.12 2.27 5.25
CA LEU A 151 -0.04 1.07 6.10
C LEU A 151 -1.24 0.11 5.99
N GLY A 152 -2.24 0.41 5.16
CA GLY A 152 -3.49 -0.38 5.07
C GLY A 152 -3.34 -1.74 4.36
N SER A 153 -4.40 -2.55 4.33
CA SER A 153 -4.42 -3.87 3.70
C SER A 153 -5.83 -4.28 3.23
N ALA A 154 -5.97 -5.44 2.58
CA ALA A 154 -7.26 -6.01 2.15
C ALA A 154 -8.14 -5.06 1.30
N SER A 155 -7.51 -4.18 0.53
CA SER A 155 -8.14 -3.07 -0.21
C SER A 155 -9.00 -2.11 0.64
N ALA A 156 -8.85 -2.10 1.97
CA ALA A 156 -9.57 -1.22 2.86
C ALA A 156 -9.14 0.25 2.69
N GLY A 157 -10.11 1.16 2.64
CA GLY A 157 -9.87 2.60 2.47
C GLY A 157 -9.33 3.01 1.10
N ILE A 158 -9.44 2.14 0.08
CA ILE A 158 -9.05 2.47 -1.29
C ILE A 158 -10.18 3.24 -2.00
N HIS A 159 -9.84 4.38 -2.61
CA HIS A 159 -10.78 5.20 -3.38
C HIS A 159 -10.24 5.47 -4.79
N VAL A 160 -10.96 5.02 -5.82
CA VAL A 160 -10.65 5.35 -7.22
C VAL A 160 -11.36 6.66 -7.57
N LEU A 161 -10.59 7.73 -7.80
CA LEU A 161 -11.09 9.03 -8.20
C LEU A 161 -10.97 9.13 -9.73
N ARG A 162 -12.11 9.08 -10.43
CA ARG A 162 -12.19 9.08 -11.91
C ARG A 162 -12.50 10.48 -12.46
N THR A 163 -13.19 11.32 -11.69
CA THR A 163 -13.60 12.67 -12.07
C THR A 163 -13.29 13.70 -10.98
N MET A 164 -13.25 14.98 -11.34
CA MET A 164 -13.14 16.08 -10.36
C MET A 164 -14.35 16.17 -9.41
N THR A 165 -15.49 15.57 -9.75
CA THR A 165 -16.63 15.41 -8.82
C THR A 165 -16.29 14.43 -7.70
N ASP A 166 -15.61 13.33 -8.04
CA ASP A 166 -15.18 12.31 -7.08
C ASP A 166 -14.13 12.91 -6.14
N VAL A 167 -13.15 13.64 -6.69
CA VAL A 167 -12.14 14.39 -5.92
C VAL A 167 -12.80 15.38 -4.96
N ALA A 168 -13.73 16.20 -5.45
CA ALA A 168 -14.44 17.17 -4.61
C ALA A 168 -15.35 16.54 -3.56
N THR A 169 -15.82 15.31 -3.79
CA THR A 169 -16.58 14.53 -2.81
C THR A 169 -15.65 13.95 -1.76
N TYR A 170 -14.61 13.22 -2.18
CA TYR A 170 -13.58 12.61 -1.34
C TYR A 170 -12.94 13.62 -0.38
N LEU A 171 -12.52 14.79 -0.87
CA LEU A 171 -11.94 15.86 -0.04
C LEU A 171 -12.93 16.48 0.96
N ARG A 172 -14.24 16.37 0.72
CA ARG A 172 -15.29 16.93 1.61
C ARG A 172 -15.82 15.93 2.62
N THR A 173 -15.76 14.63 2.35
CA THR A 173 -16.47 13.62 3.15
C THR A 173 -15.60 12.45 3.62
N VAL A 174 -14.38 12.28 3.09
CA VAL A 174 -13.56 11.08 3.37
C VAL A 174 -12.12 11.40 3.75
N TYR A 175 -11.46 12.40 3.14
CA TYR A 175 -10.03 12.67 3.34
C TYR A 175 -9.63 12.83 4.82
N PHE A 176 -10.47 13.48 5.62
CA PHE A 176 -10.27 13.66 7.07
C PHE A 176 -11.12 12.71 7.92
N GLY A 177 -11.77 11.71 7.32
CA GLY A 177 -12.66 10.77 8.01
C GLY A 177 -11.94 9.93 9.06
N HIS A 178 -10.69 9.56 8.81
CA HIS A 178 -9.85 8.81 9.76
C HIS A 178 -9.43 9.63 10.99
N LEU A 179 -9.48 10.96 10.91
CA LEU A 179 -9.30 11.84 12.07
C LEU A 179 -10.60 12.01 12.87
N ALA A 180 -11.75 11.93 12.22
CA ALA A 180 -13.05 12.18 12.84
C ALA A 180 -13.55 11.03 13.74
N SER A 181 -12.96 9.83 13.62
CA SER A 181 -13.27 8.69 14.50
C SER A 181 -12.49 8.70 15.82
N ALA A 182 -11.45 9.55 15.94
CA ALA A 182 -10.80 9.82 17.22
C ALA A 182 -11.53 10.96 17.94
N SER A 183 -11.85 10.76 19.22
CA SER A 183 -12.77 11.58 20.02
C SER A 183 -12.52 13.10 20.01
N ALA A 184 -13.62 13.85 19.88
CA ALA A 184 -13.97 15.19 20.39
C ALA A 184 -12.97 16.39 20.40
N VAL A 185 -11.66 16.20 20.32
CA VAL A 185 -10.62 17.24 20.22
C VAL A 185 -9.64 16.77 19.14
N GLY A 186 -9.87 17.21 17.90
CA GLY A 186 -9.17 16.67 16.72
C GLY A 186 -7.65 16.77 16.82
N GLN A 187 -6.99 15.63 17.01
CA GLN A 187 -5.53 15.49 16.89
C GLN A 187 -5.17 15.52 15.40
N PHE A 188 -4.13 16.25 15.02
CA PHE A 188 -3.73 16.46 13.62
C PHE A 188 -2.45 15.71 13.22
N ASP A 189 -1.93 14.86 14.09
CA ASP A 189 -0.60 14.24 13.98
C ASP A 189 -0.51 13.11 12.92
N THR A 190 -1.60 12.83 12.20
CA THR A 190 -1.71 11.72 11.22
C THR A 190 -1.37 12.12 9.78
N ALA A 191 -0.76 13.28 9.53
CA ALA A 191 -0.40 13.70 8.17
C ALA A 191 0.49 12.66 7.48
N GLY A 192 0.27 12.40 6.19
CA GLY A 192 1.08 11.45 5.42
C GLY A 192 0.72 9.97 5.61
N GLN A 193 -0.38 9.63 6.29
CA GLN A 193 -0.90 8.24 6.33
C GLN A 193 -1.60 7.80 5.03
N LEU A 194 -1.76 8.71 4.06
CA LEU A 194 -2.40 8.47 2.76
C LEU A 194 -1.40 8.64 1.60
N LEU A 195 -1.70 7.96 0.50
CA LEU A 195 -0.88 7.84 -0.71
C LEU A 195 -1.79 7.94 -1.93
N ALA A 196 -1.41 8.74 -2.92
CA ALA A 196 -2.03 8.75 -4.25
C ALA A 196 -1.17 7.98 -5.26
N GLU A 197 -1.81 7.22 -6.14
CA GLU A 197 -1.19 6.48 -7.25
C GLU A 197 -1.94 6.67 -8.57
N ALA A 198 -1.22 6.56 -9.70
CA ALA A 198 -1.82 6.47 -11.01
C ALA A 198 -2.64 5.16 -11.12
N TYR A 199 -3.92 5.26 -11.48
CA TYR A 199 -4.72 4.06 -11.72
C TYR A 199 -4.31 3.40 -13.05
N LEU A 200 -3.89 2.14 -12.99
CA LEU A 200 -3.62 1.32 -14.18
C LEU A 200 -4.90 0.56 -14.54
N ALA A 201 -5.76 1.21 -15.33
CA ALA A 201 -6.99 0.59 -15.82
C ALA A 201 -6.65 -0.63 -16.70
N ASP A 202 -7.39 -1.72 -16.52
CA ASP A 202 -7.35 -2.92 -17.38
C ASP A 202 -6.00 -3.65 -17.47
N ALA A 203 -5.01 -3.26 -16.66
CA ALA A 203 -3.72 -3.96 -16.51
C ALA A 203 -3.92 -5.27 -15.71
N PRO A 204 -3.64 -6.45 -16.29
CA PRO A 204 -3.77 -7.71 -15.56
C PRO A 204 -2.89 -7.74 -14.32
N MET A 205 -3.39 -8.32 -13.23
CA MET A 205 -2.62 -8.46 -11.99
C MET A 205 -2.23 -9.91 -11.75
N TYR A 206 -0.99 -10.09 -11.32
CA TYR A 206 -0.42 -11.35 -10.89
C TYR A 206 0.00 -11.23 -9.43
N HIS A 207 -0.05 -12.33 -8.70
CA HIS A 207 0.54 -12.39 -7.37
C HIS A 207 1.46 -13.61 -7.25
N VAL A 208 2.63 -13.38 -6.66
CA VAL A 208 3.67 -14.40 -6.45
C VAL A 208 3.84 -14.57 -4.96
N ASN A 209 3.72 -15.82 -4.50
CA ASN A 209 3.86 -16.19 -3.11
C ASN A 209 5.08 -17.10 -3.01
N GLY A 210 5.85 -17.04 -1.92
CA GLY A 210 7.02 -17.90 -1.82
C GLY A 210 7.81 -17.76 -0.53
N PHE A 211 8.90 -18.52 -0.49
CA PHE A 211 9.86 -18.56 0.59
C PHE A 211 11.23 -18.14 0.05
N VAL A 212 11.90 -17.23 0.75
CA VAL A 212 13.30 -16.88 0.53
C VAL A 212 14.11 -17.33 1.74
N ASP A 213 15.11 -18.18 1.51
CA ASP A 213 16.02 -18.72 2.52
C ASP A 213 17.46 -18.38 2.10
N ASN A 214 18.20 -17.67 2.98
CA ASN A 214 19.55 -17.17 2.72
C ASN A 214 19.69 -16.41 1.38
N GLY A 215 18.68 -15.58 1.06
CA GLY A 215 18.61 -14.81 -0.19
C GLY A 215 18.14 -15.60 -1.42
N ASN A 216 18.02 -16.93 -1.33
CA ASN A 216 17.57 -17.80 -2.42
C ASN A 216 16.07 -18.06 -2.33
N MET A 217 15.34 -17.94 -3.44
CA MET A 217 13.91 -18.26 -3.48
C MET A 217 13.72 -19.79 -3.57
N VAL A 218 13.56 -20.44 -2.41
CA VAL A 218 13.48 -21.90 -2.27
C VAL A 218 12.10 -22.49 -2.56
N ALA A 219 11.05 -21.66 -2.56
CA ALA A 219 9.72 -22.05 -2.99
C ALA A 219 8.99 -20.87 -3.64
N VAL A 220 8.21 -21.15 -4.70
CA VAL A 220 7.43 -20.13 -5.41
C VAL A 220 6.12 -20.69 -5.95
N TRP A 221 5.03 -19.95 -5.77
CA TRP A 221 3.69 -20.26 -6.29
C TRP A 221 3.11 -18.99 -6.91
N PRO A 222 3.29 -18.80 -8.23
CA PRO A 222 2.73 -17.67 -8.97
C PRO A 222 1.28 -17.94 -9.39
N PHE A 223 0.48 -16.88 -9.42
CA PHE A 223 -0.93 -16.89 -9.78
C PHE A 223 -1.28 -15.63 -10.57
N GLN A 224 -2.34 -15.71 -11.37
CA GLN A 224 -3.04 -14.57 -11.96
C GLN A 224 -4.34 -14.31 -11.20
N TYR A 225 -4.65 -13.03 -10.92
CA TYR A 225 -6.00 -12.65 -10.50
C TYR A 225 -6.94 -12.63 -11.71
N LEU A 226 -8.07 -13.33 -11.63
CA LEU A 226 -9.15 -13.23 -12.61
C LEU A 226 -9.91 -11.91 -12.47
N ARG A 227 -10.12 -11.49 -11.22
CA ARG A 227 -10.71 -10.23 -10.78
C ARG A 227 -10.10 -9.87 -9.44
N THR A 228 -9.88 -8.59 -9.22
CA THR A 228 -9.07 -8.06 -8.11
C THR A 228 -9.86 -7.97 -6.80
N ASN A 229 -9.15 -7.96 -5.66
CA ASN A 229 -9.79 -7.72 -4.36
C ASN A 229 -10.44 -6.32 -4.28
N LEU A 230 -9.97 -5.35 -5.06
CA LEU A 230 -10.61 -4.03 -5.19
C LEU A 230 -11.99 -4.11 -5.85
N GLU A 231 -12.21 -5.00 -6.81
CA GLU A 231 -13.54 -5.22 -7.39
C GLU A 231 -14.47 -5.95 -6.40
N PHE A 232 -13.90 -6.83 -5.58
CA PHE A 232 -14.63 -7.55 -4.53
C PHE A 232 -15.21 -6.64 -3.45
N THR A 233 -14.49 -5.59 -3.03
CA THR A 233 -15.06 -4.58 -2.11
C THR A 233 -16.26 -3.82 -2.69
N HIS A 234 -16.46 -3.89 -4.01
CA HIS A 234 -17.59 -3.28 -4.74
C HIS A 234 -18.65 -4.31 -5.17
N GLY A 235 -18.53 -5.58 -4.76
CA GLY A 235 -19.55 -6.61 -4.98
C GLY A 235 -19.40 -7.47 -6.24
N ALA A 236 -18.26 -7.42 -6.94
CA ALA A 236 -17.91 -8.40 -7.98
C ALA A 236 -17.21 -9.63 -7.36
N ALA A 237 -17.23 -10.79 -8.02
CA ALA A 237 -16.46 -11.93 -7.55
C ALA A 237 -14.93 -11.72 -7.71
N TYR A 238 -14.15 -12.25 -6.78
CA TYR A 238 -12.68 -12.27 -6.78
C TYR A 238 -12.21 -13.67 -7.15
N GLY A 239 -11.08 -13.81 -7.85
CA GLY A 239 -10.61 -15.14 -8.24
C GLY A 239 -9.14 -15.20 -8.58
N ASN A 240 -8.58 -16.40 -8.45
CA ASN A 240 -7.17 -16.70 -8.61
C ASN A 240 -7.02 -17.90 -9.54
N VAL A 241 -5.98 -17.94 -10.37
CA VAL A 241 -5.59 -19.12 -11.16
C VAL A 241 -4.09 -19.31 -11.04
N SER A 242 -3.64 -20.50 -10.65
CA SER A 242 -2.21 -20.81 -10.57
C SER A 242 -1.57 -20.81 -11.96
N LEU A 243 -0.28 -20.47 -11.99
CA LEU A 243 0.57 -20.65 -13.15
C LEU A 243 1.50 -21.84 -12.83
N PRO A 244 1.29 -23.04 -13.41
CA PRO A 244 2.25 -24.14 -13.31
C PRO A 244 3.53 -23.80 -14.08
N GLU A 245 4.61 -24.56 -13.85
CA GLU A 245 5.90 -24.37 -14.54
C GLU A 245 5.82 -24.50 -16.07
N THR A 246 4.78 -25.18 -16.57
CA THR A 246 4.47 -25.33 -18.00
C THR A 246 3.72 -24.15 -18.61
N ASP A 247 3.46 -23.08 -17.85
CA ASP A 247 2.81 -21.86 -18.32
C ASP A 247 3.83 -20.86 -18.89
N ASP A 248 3.59 -20.34 -20.09
CA ASP A 248 4.47 -19.39 -20.78
C ASP A 248 4.78 -18.13 -19.93
N MET A 249 3.85 -17.72 -19.06
CA MET A 249 4.02 -16.57 -18.18
C MET A 249 4.85 -16.88 -16.93
N TYR A 250 4.99 -18.17 -16.55
CA TYR A 250 5.63 -18.61 -15.30
C TYR A 250 7.02 -18.01 -15.12
N LYS A 251 7.91 -18.21 -16.11
CA LYS A 251 9.29 -17.72 -16.03
C LYS A 251 9.34 -16.19 -15.91
N ALA A 252 8.54 -15.48 -16.72
CA ALA A 252 8.52 -14.03 -16.75
C ALA A 252 8.06 -13.41 -15.43
N VAL A 253 7.00 -13.95 -14.81
CA VAL A 253 6.48 -13.45 -13.53
C VAL A 253 7.38 -13.84 -12.34
N VAL A 254 8.00 -15.03 -12.38
CA VAL A 254 8.95 -15.50 -11.36
C VAL A 254 10.25 -14.67 -11.41
N ASP A 255 10.78 -14.36 -12.59
CA ASP A 255 11.96 -13.49 -12.72
C ASP A 255 11.64 -12.02 -12.38
N ALA A 256 10.41 -11.55 -12.64
CA ALA A 256 9.95 -10.27 -12.13
C ALA A 256 9.87 -10.24 -10.60
N ALA A 257 9.42 -11.33 -9.97
CA ALA A 257 9.37 -11.45 -8.51
C ALA A 257 10.76 -11.42 -7.88
N LYS A 258 11.75 -12.15 -8.43
CA LYS A 258 13.15 -12.08 -7.99
C LYS A 258 13.69 -10.65 -8.04
N ARG A 259 13.48 -9.94 -9.15
CA ARG A 259 13.91 -8.53 -9.31
C ARG A 259 13.20 -7.57 -8.36
N ALA A 260 11.92 -7.79 -8.08
CA ALA A 260 11.17 -7.00 -7.11
C ALA A 260 11.71 -7.20 -5.69
N LEU A 261 11.90 -8.46 -5.27
CA LEU A 261 12.44 -8.80 -3.94
C LEU A 261 13.87 -8.28 -3.74
N ALA A 262 14.70 -8.28 -4.80
CA ALA A 262 16.05 -7.71 -4.77
C ALA A 262 16.10 -6.18 -4.52
N CYS A 263 14.96 -5.48 -4.53
CA CYS A 263 14.87 -4.07 -4.12
C CYS A 263 14.83 -3.87 -2.59
N PHE A 264 14.72 -4.95 -1.81
CA PHE A 264 14.47 -4.94 -0.37
C PHE A 264 15.54 -5.72 0.41
N THR A 265 15.83 -5.28 1.64
CA THR A 265 16.66 -6.04 2.58
C THR A 265 15.83 -7.14 3.24
N LEU A 266 16.17 -8.39 2.94
CA LEU A 266 15.49 -9.58 3.48
C LEU A 266 16.27 -10.17 4.68
N PRO A 267 15.59 -10.72 5.69
CA PRO A 267 16.21 -11.57 6.71
C PRO A 267 16.58 -12.96 6.15
N THR A 268 17.25 -13.77 6.96
CA THR A 268 17.64 -15.16 6.64
C THR A 268 16.49 -15.97 6.05
N ARG A 269 15.32 -15.96 6.69
CA ARG A 269 14.08 -16.58 6.18
C ARG A 269 12.96 -15.55 6.04
N CYS A 270 12.39 -15.44 4.85
CA CYS A 270 11.28 -14.53 4.55
C CYS A 270 10.17 -15.26 3.78
N VAL A 271 8.95 -15.26 4.32
CA VAL A 271 7.74 -15.59 3.56
C VAL A 271 7.24 -14.33 2.89
N PHE A 272 6.88 -14.37 1.61
CA PHE A 272 6.35 -13.20 0.91
C PHE A 272 5.05 -13.47 0.15
N HIS A 273 4.29 -12.41 -0.02
CA HIS A 273 3.18 -12.26 -0.96
C HIS A 273 3.39 -10.96 -1.72
N LEU A 274 3.63 -11.04 -3.03
CA LEU A 274 3.99 -9.95 -3.92
C LEU A 274 2.91 -9.78 -4.98
N GLU A 275 2.40 -8.57 -5.19
CA GLU A 275 1.47 -8.23 -6.26
C GLU A 275 2.15 -7.39 -7.36
N LEU A 276 1.96 -7.80 -8.61
CA LEU A 276 2.53 -7.17 -9.80
C LEU A 276 1.43 -6.86 -10.82
N PHE A 277 1.42 -5.64 -11.37
CA PHE A 277 0.70 -5.34 -12.60
C PHE A 277 1.52 -5.81 -13.80
N HIS A 278 0.89 -6.48 -14.76
CA HIS A 278 1.43 -6.68 -16.10
C HIS A 278 1.01 -5.49 -16.97
N VAL A 279 1.99 -4.68 -17.37
CA VAL A 279 1.80 -3.34 -17.89
C VAL A 279 2.15 -3.30 -19.37
N SER A 280 1.17 -2.97 -20.23
CA SER A 280 1.45 -2.68 -21.63
C SER A 280 2.12 -1.31 -21.80
N SER A 281 3.25 -1.28 -22.49
CA SER A 281 4.03 -0.06 -22.78
C SER A 281 3.24 0.98 -23.57
N SER A 282 2.39 0.55 -24.49
CA SER A 282 1.62 1.45 -25.36
C SER A 282 0.47 2.17 -24.64
N ILE A 283 -0.03 1.58 -23.55
CA ILE A 283 -1.19 2.09 -22.79
C ILE A 283 -0.74 2.90 -21.56
N HIS A 284 0.28 2.41 -20.83
CA HIS A 284 0.53 2.86 -19.46
C HIS A 284 1.88 3.54 -19.21
N ASN A 285 2.83 3.58 -20.16
CA ASN A 285 4.16 4.16 -19.90
C ASN A 285 4.14 5.60 -19.36
N ASP A 286 3.20 6.44 -19.80
CA ASP A 286 3.03 7.82 -19.31
C ASP A 286 2.55 7.86 -17.82
N ARG A 287 2.13 6.72 -17.24
CA ARG A 287 1.63 6.53 -15.85
C ARG A 287 2.58 5.77 -14.92
N ILE A 288 3.77 5.39 -15.39
CA ILE A 288 4.76 4.59 -14.65
C ILE A 288 6.01 5.44 -14.34
N GLU A 289 6.60 5.27 -13.16
CA GLU A 289 7.98 5.67 -12.87
C GLU A 289 8.93 4.54 -13.28
N HIS A 290 10.05 4.88 -13.91
CA HIS A 290 11.01 3.91 -14.48
C HIS A 290 10.39 2.82 -15.38
N PRO A 291 9.61 3.17 -16.43
CA PRO A 291 9.08 2.19 -17.38
C PRO A 291 10.20 1.43 -18.10
N ALA A 292 10.02 0.12 -18.33
CA ALA A 292 10.97 -0.70 -19.07
C ALA A 292 10.91 -0.40 -20.57
N ARG A 293 11.69 0.59 -21.00
CA ARG A 293 11.75 1.04 -22.40
C ARG A 293 12.30 -0.08 -23.31
N GLY A 294 11.68 -0.25 -24.48
CA GLY A 294 12.07 -1.27 -25.46
C GLY A 294 11.40 -2.63 -25.27
N GLN A 295 10.45 -2.76 -24.33
CA GLN A 295 9.60 -3.93 -24.15
C GLN A 295 8.14 -3.57 -24.41
N ASP A 296 7.37 -4.44 -25.06
CA ASP A 296 5.93 -4.21 -25.33
C ASP A 296 5.07 -4.32 -24.07
N ALA A 297 5.49 -5.16 -23.12
CA ALA A 297 4.94 -5.23 -21.79
C ALA A 297 6.01 -5.59 -20.74
N TYR A 298 5.77 -5.23 -19.48
CA TYR A 298 6.65 -5.51 -18.34
C TYR A 298 5.85 -5.54 -17.03
N PHE A 299 6.49 -5.98 -15.94
CA PHE A 299 5.87 -5.99 -14.61
C PHE A 299 6.18 -4.71 -13.82
N ALA A 300 5.16 -4.15 -13.16
CA ALA A 300 5.28 -3.03 -12.23
C ALA A 300 4.73 -3.39 -10.84
N LEU A 301 5.35 -2.86 -9.78
CA LEU A 301 5.01 -3.22 -8.40
C LEU A 301 3.66 -2.61 -7.97
N CYS A 302 2.70 -3.46 -7.60
CA CYS A 302 1.51 -3.03 -6.87
C CYS A 302 1.87 -2.83 -5.39
N GLU A 303 2.15 -3.93 -4.69
CA GLU A 303 2.60 -3.99 -3.30
C GLU A 303 3.29 -5.33 -2.97
N VAL A 304 3.99 -5.42 -1.84
CA VAL A 304 4.59 -6.66 -1.32
C VAL A 304 4.45 -6.72 0.20
N ALA A 305 4.14 -7.90 0.74
CA ALA A 305 4.01 -8.14 2.18
C ALA A 305 4.94 -9.29 2.63
N ALA A 306 5.63 -9.08 3.76
CA ALA A 306 6.52 -10.07 4.38
C ALA A 306 5.74 -11.06 5.26
N ARG A 307 4.78 -11.75 4.65
CA ARG A 307 3.97 -12.84 5.27
C ARG A 307 3.39 -13.75 4.19
N ARG A 308 2.80 -14.86 4.64
CA ARG A 308 1.91 -15.71 3.83
C ARG A 308 0.79 -14.92 3.13
N PRO A 309 0.26 -15.38 1.99
CA PRO A 309 -0.94 -14.81 1.39
C PRO A 309 -2.19 -14.99 2.26
N GLY A 310 -3.15 -14.09 2.04
CA GLY A 310 -4.46 -14.11 2.70
C GLY A 310 -5.53 -14.86 1.90
N GLY A 311 -6.78 -14.78 2.36
CA GLY A 311 -7.93 -15.33 1.67
C GLY A 311 -7.80 -16.83 1.39
N SER A 312 -8.21 -17.23 0.19
CA SER A 312 -8.22 -18.63 -0.26
C SER A 312 -6.88 -19.15 -0.80
N ILE A 313 -5.92 -18.26 -1.09
CA ILE A 313 -4.67 -18.60 -1.78
C ILE A 313 -3.88 -19.68 -1.01
N ALA A 314 -3.90 -19.65 0.32
CA ALA A 314 -3.23 -20.67 1.14
C ALA A 314 -3.86 -22.08 1.01
N ASP A 315 -5.17 -22.19 0.75
CA ASP A 315 -5.82 -23.46 0.42
C ASP A 315 -5.45 -23.90 -1.02
N LEU A 316 -5.33 -22.96 -1.97
CA LEU A 316 -4.81 -23.28 -3.31
C LEU A 316 -3.37 -23.81 -3.26
N ILE A 317 -2.48 -23.17 -2.50
CA ILE A 317 -1.11 -23.65 -2.30
C ILE A 317 -1.12 -25.02 -1.61
N SER A 318 -2.00 -25.26 -0.64
CA SER A 318 -2.15 -26.60 -0.01
C SER A 318 -2.54 -27.68 -1.03
N ARG A 319 -3.42 -27.36 -2.00
CA ARG A 319 -3.80 -28.28 -3.09
C ARG A 319 -2.66 -28.51 -4.08
N ILE A 320 -1.88 -27.47 -4.39
CA ILE A 320 -0.67 -27.58 -5.23
C ILE A 320 0.36 -28.50 -4.54
N LEU A 321 0.60 -28.31 -3.24
CA LEU A 321 1.56 -29.10 -2.47
C LEU A 321 1.08 -30.53 -2.16
N GLY A 322 -0.23 -30.79 -2.16
CA GLY A 322 -0.81 -32.06 -1.72
C GLY A 322 -0.84 -32.23 -0.19
N VAL A 323 -0.25 -31.29 0.56
CA VAL A 323 -0.24 -31.26 2.04
C VAL A 323 -0.68 -29.87 2.54
N PRO A 324 -1.15 -29.73 3.80
CA PRO A 324 -1.51 -28.43 4.34
C PRO A 324 -0.34 -27.44 4.32
N PHE A 325 -0.54 -26.27 3.71
CA PHE A 325 0.48 -25.21 3.63
C PHE A 325 0.79 -24.56 4.98
N ALA A 326 -0.18 -24.53 5.92
CA ALA A 326 -0.02 -23.82 7.18
C ALA A 326 1.08 -24.39 8.12
N PRO A 327 1.19 -25.71 8.36
CA PRO A 327 2.35 -26.28 9.06
C PRO A 327 3.69 -25.93 8.39
N VAL A 328 3.79 -26.07 7.06
CA VAL A 328 5.03 -25.85 6.31
C VAL A 328 5.48 -24.38 6.42
N GLU A 329 4.56 -23.45 6.19
CA GLU A 329 4.82 -22.01 6.32
C GLU A 329 5.14 -21.59 7.75
N PHE A 330 4.42 -22.13 8.74
CA PHE A 330 4.70 -21.87 10.15
C PHE A 330 6.12 -22.30 10.52
N ARG A 331 6.50 -23.55 10.22
CA ARG A 331 7.82 -24.10 10.58
C ARG A 331 8.95 -23.34 9.88
N PHE A 332 8.80 -23.05 8.58
CA PHE A 332 9.74 -22.22 7.83
C PHE A 332 9.98 -20.86 8.52
N ASN A 333 8.90 -20.11 8.75
CA ASN A 333 8.89 -18.75 9.29
C ASN A 333 9.35 -18.70 10.77
N ALA A 334 9.10 -19.76 11.54
CA ALA A 334 9.54 -19.90 12.93
C ALA A 334 11.01 -20.34 13.09
N GLY A 335 11.76 -20.56 12.00
CA GLY A 335 13.16 -21.01 12.05
C GLY A 335 13.33 -22.52 12.28
N LEU A 336 12.24 -23.30 12.27
CA LEU A 336 12.25 -24.74 12.51
C LEU A 336 12.58 -25.53 11.23
N ASP A 337 12.89 -26.83 11.40
CA ASP A 337 13.05 -27.76 10.29
C ASP A 337 11.74 -27.90 9.50
N TYR A 338 11.82 -27.85 8.18
CA TYR A 338 10.68 -27.95 7.28
C TYR A 338 11.04 -28.79 6.05
N THR A 339 10.04 -29.46 5.49
CA THR A 339 10.19 -30.21 4.24
C THR A 339 9.15 -29.69 3.25
N LEU A 340 9.60 -29.29 2.07
CA LEU A 340 8.72 -29.09 0.92
C LEU A 340 8.43 -30.47 0.31
N PRO A 341 7.17 -30.87 0.10
CA PRO A 341 6.87 -32.16 -0.50
C PRO A 341 7.39 -32.22 -1.94
N HIS A 342 8.09 -33.30 -2.28
CA HIS A 342 8.39 -33.63 -3.68
C HIS A 342 7.08 -33.93 -4.43
N ARG A 343 7.05 -33.63 -5.72
CA ARG A 343 5.96 -34.01 -6.62
C ARG A 343 6.50 -34.62 -7.88
N ASP A 344 5.94 -35.76 -8.25
CA ASP A 344 6.26 -36.41 -9.51
C ASP A 344 5.41 -35.77 -10.62
N GLY A 345 6.09 -35.10 -11.56
CA GLY A 345 5.46 -34.37 -12.65
C GLY A 345 4.89 -32.99 -12.28
N PRO A 346 4.43 -32.22 -13.28
CA PRO A 346 3.96 -30.85 -13.08
C PRO A 346 2.70 -30.81 -12.21
N ALA A 347 2.62 -29.82 -11.33
CA ALA A 347 1.39 -29.56 -10.59
C ALA A 347 0.24 -29.18 -11.55
N PRO A 348 -1.00 -29.67 -11.31
CA PRO A 348 -2.14 -29.24 -12.10
C PRO A 348 -2.39 -27.75 -11.90
N ARG A 349 -3.04 -27.12 -12.89
CA ARG A 349 -3.57 -25.77 -12.73
C ARG A 349 -4.75 -25.85 -11.75
N ILE A 350 -4.77 -24.94 -10.78
CA ILE A 350 -5.83 -24.84 -9.77
C ILE A 350 -6.26 -23.39 -9.71
N GLY A 351 -7.56 -23.15 -9.76
CA GLY A 351 -8.13 -21.83 -9.64
C GLY A 351 -9.34 -21.80 -8.73
N ASP A 352 -9.72 -20.61 -8.28
CA ASP A 352 -10.96 -20.40 -7.58
C ASP A 352 -11.62 -19.07 -7.91
N LEU A 353 -12.90 -19.00 -7.55
CA LEU A 353 -13.72 -17.79 -7.64
C LEU A 353 -14.59 -17.67 -6.39
N LEU A 354 -14.43 -16.58 -5.66
CA LEU A 354 -15.17 -16.23 -4.45
C LEU A 354 -16.23 -15.20 -4.82
N VAL A 355 -17.50 -15.58 -4.73
CA VAL A 355 -18.64 -14.71 -5.00
C VAL A 355 -19.02 -13.98 -3.70
N PRO A 356 -19.06 -12.63 -3.67
CA PRO A 356 -19.41 -11.87 -2.48
C PRO A 356 -20.88 -12.03 -2.10
N LEU A 357 -21.18 -11.66 -0.85
CA LEU A 357 -22.55 -11.41 -0.42
C LEU A 357 -23.11 -10.16 -1.11
N ARG A 358 -24.41 -10.20 -1.44
CA ARG A 358 -25.11 -9.07 -2.05
C ARG A 358 -25.34 -7.97 -0.99
N THR A 359 -24.77 -6.80 -1.22
CA THR A 359 -24.90 -5.60 -0.37
C THR A 359 -26.37 -5.24 -0.09
N GLN A 360 -26.67 -4.82 1.15
CA GLN A 360 -28.02 -4.46 1.63
C GLN A 360 -29.06 -5.58 1.46
N SER A 361 -28.66 -6.83 1.72
CA SER A 361 -29.56 -7.97 1.62
C SER A 361 -29.37 -9.01 2.73
N ARG A 362 -30.35 -9.89 2.86
CA ARG A 362 -30.32 -11.09 3.71
C ARG A 362 -30.40 -12.34 2.82
N VAL A 363 -29.53 -13.31 3.08
CA VAL A 363 -29.58 -14.63 2.43
C VAL A 363 -30.83 -15.38 2.91
N LEU A 364 -31.72 -15.77 1.99
CA LEU A 364 -32.86 -16.65 2.30
C LEU A 364 -32.52 -18.11 2.04
N ALA A 365 -31.98 -18.43 0.86
CA ALA A 365 -31.61 -19.78 0.50
C ALA A 365 -30.32 -19.81 -0.33
N MET A 366 -29.46 -20.76 -0.01
CA MET A 366 -28.26 -21.10 -0.79
C MET A 366 -28.60 -22.23 -1.78
N PRO A 367 -28.07 -22.22 -3.01
CA PRO A 367 -28.21 -23.33 -3.94
C PRO A 367 -27.72 -24.65 -3.32
N SER A 368 -28.42 -25.76 -3.58
CA SER A 368 -27.99 -27.09 -3.15
C SER A 368 -26.72 -27.54 -3.89
N ARG A 369 -25.83 -28.29 -3.21
CA ARG A 369 -24.70 -28.95 -3.89
C ARG A 369 -25.17 -29.97 -4.93
N ALA A 370 -26.34 -30.60 -4.72
CA ALA A 370 -26.88 -31.62 -5.62
C ALA A 370 -27.37 -31.08 -6.98
N THR A 371 -27.65 -29.77 -7.09
CA THR A 371 -28.11 -29.13 -8.34
C THR A 371 -26.99 -28.41 -9.09
N PHE A 372 -25.73 -28.62 -8.71
CA PHE A 372 -24.57 -27.98 -9.32
C PHE A 372 -24.10 -28.71 -10.59
N PRO A 373 -24.16 -28.10 -11.79
CA PRO A 373 -24.02 -28.82 -13.05
C PRO A 373 -22.59 -29.11 -13.50
N LEU A 374 -21.56 -28.61 -12.80
CA LEU A 374 -20.14 -28.71 -13.22
C LEU A 374 -19.30 -29.59 -12.28
N GLY A 375 -19.95 -30.44 -11.48
CA GLY A 375 -19.36 -31.10 -10.29
C GLY A 375 -18.15 -32.02 -10.52
N SER A 376 -17.82 -32.38 -11.77
CA SER A 376 -16.60 -33.13 -12.12
C SER A 376 -15.33 -32.26 -12.14
N ASN A 377 -15.43 -31.03 -12.64
CA ASN A 377 -14.29 -30.14 -12.88
C ASN A 377 -14.23 -28.96 -11.89
N VAL A 378 -15.37 -28.61 -11.29
CA VAL A 378 -15.51 -27.48 -10.35
C VAL A 378 -16.18 -27.98 -9.08
N ALA A 379 -15.61 -27.65 -7.92
CA ALA A 379 -16.24 -27.86 -6.62
C ALA A 379 -16.97 -26.60 -6.16
N TYR A 380 -18.24 -26.74 -5.78
CA TYR A 380 -19.05 -25.66 -5.18
C TYR A 380 -19.07 -25.75 -3.65
N ILE A 381 -18.61 -24.67 -3.00
CA ILE A 381 -18.51 -24.54 -1.55
C ILE A 381 -19.41 -23.37 -1.10
N PRO A 382 -20.64 -23.63 -0.60
CA PRO A 382 -21.43 -22.60 0.08
C PRO A 382 -20.73 -22.18 1.38
N LEU A 383 -20.62 -20.87 1.61
CA LEU A 383 -20.00 -20.29 2.81
C LEU A 383 -21.01 -19.52 3.66
N ALA A 384 -21.93 -18.80 3.02
CA ALA A 384 -23.03 -18.14 3.70
C ALA A 384 -24.11 -19.13 4.17
N ARG A 385 -24.86 -18.72 5.19
CA ARG A 385 -25.99 -19.47 5.79
C ARG A 385 -27.29 -18.68 5.59
N SER A 386 -28.42 -19.38 5.59
CA SER A 386 -29.73 -18.73 5.60
C SER A 386 -29.86 -17.80 6.82
N GLY A 387 -30.57 -16.69 6.66
CA GLY A 387 -30.78 -15.67 7.68
C GLY A 387 -29.66 -14.63 7.79
N LEU A 388 -28.47 -14.86 7.20
CA LEU A 388 -27.33 -13.95 7.26
C LEU A 388 -27.64 -12.60 6.58
N GLU A 389 -27.59 -11.51 7.36
CA GLU A 389 -27.66 -10.14 6.85
C GLU A 389 -26.28 -9.64 6.40
N TYR A 390 -26.23 -8.87 5.33
CA TYR A 390 -25.02 -8.24 4.83
C TYR A 390 -25.29 -6.81 4.34
N ARG A 391 -24.75 -5.83 5.07
CA ARG A 391 -24.95 -4.39 4.82
C ARG A 391 -23.93 -3.79 3.85
N GLY A 392 -22.78 -4.45 3.68
CA GLY A 392 -21.69 -4.03 2.80
C GLY A 392 -20.36 -4.65 3.25
N PHE A 393 -19.30 -4.43 2.46
CA PHE A 393 -17.97 -4.96 2.75
C PHE A 393 -17.41 -4.41 4.07
N SER A 394 -16.90 -5.30 4.92
CA SER A 394 -16.19 -4.94 6.15
C SER A 394 -15.01 -5.87 6.40
N VAL A 395 -13.89 -5.31 6.87
CA VAL A 395 -12.74 -6.13 7.27
C VAL A 395 -13.11 -6.94 8.52
N GLY A 396 -12.71 -8.21 8.56
CA GLY A 396 -12.97 -9.11 9.70
C GLY A 396 -14.33 -9.80 9.70
N THR A 397 -15.23 -9.53 8.74
CA THR A 397 -16.51 -10.24 8.60
C THR A 397 -16.48 -11.28 7.49
N LEU A 398 -17.49 -12.18 7.46
CA LEU A 398 -17.73 -13.02 6.29
C LEU A 398 -18.32 -12.15 5.18
N ASN A 399 -17.52 -11.89 4.14
CA ASN A 399 -17.94 -11.12 2.96
C ASN A 399 -18.32 -12.00 1.77
N THR A 400 -18.06 -13.31 1.85
CA THR A 400 -18.18 -14.26 0.73
C THR A 400 -19.41 -15.15 0.88
N ALA A 401 -20.26 -15.21 -0.15
CA ALA A 401 -21.44 -16.07 -0.19
C ALA A 401 -21.06 -17.53 -0.54
N ALA A 402 -20.24 -17.70 -1.57
CA ALA A 402 -19.82 -19.00 -2.08
C ALA A 402 -18.42 -18.95 -2.68
N ARG A 403 -17.77 -20.11 -2.74
CA ARG A 403 -16.49 -20.32 -3.42
C ARG A 403 -16.60 -21.47 -4.41
N PHE A 404 -16.11 -21.27 -5.62
CA PHE A 404 -15.93 -22.29 -6.65
C PHE A 404 -14.44 -22.60 -6.77
N VAL A 405 -14.06 -23.87 -6.83
CA VAL A 405 -12.66 -24.29 -7.00
C VAL A 405 -12.56 -25.21 -8.20
N ALA A 406 -11.79 -24.83 -9.21
CA ALA A 406 -11.57 -25.59 -10.44
C ALA A 406 -10.17 -26.23 -10.44
N THR A 407 -10.04 -27.39 -11.09
CA THR A 407 -8.74 -28.06 -11.30
C THR A 407 -8.67 -28.55 -12.74
N GLY A 408 -7.51 -28.39 -13.39
CA GLY A 408 -7.33 -28.77 -14.79
C GLY A 408 -5.93 -28.42 -15.30
N THR A 409 -5.80 -28.22 -16.61
CA THR A 409 -4.53 -27.85 -17.27
C THR A 409 -4.66 -26.54 -18.06
N GLU A 410 -5.70 -26.41 -18.87
CA GLU A 410 -5.94 -25.26 -19.74
C GLU A 410 -6.54 -24.06 -18.97
N TYR A 411 -5.97 -22.88 -19.18
CA TYR A 411 -6.43 -21.62 -18.57
C TYR A 411 -7.83 -21.22 -19.06
N ALA A 412 -8.09 -21.25 -20.38
CA ALA A 412 -9.34 -20.73 -20.93
C ALA A 412 -10.57 -21.56 -20.50
N THR A 413 -10.49 -22.89 -20.54
CA THR A 413 -11.52 -23.78 -19.96
C THR A 413 -11.75 -23.49 -18.48
N MET A 414 -10.69 -23.30 -17.67
CA MET A 414 -10.85 -23.00 -16.25
C MET A 414 -11.61 -21.68 -16.00
N VAL A 415 -11.27 -20.62 -16.74
CA VAL A 415 -11.95 -19.31 -16.63
C VAL A 415 -13.41 -19.41 -17.08
N ARG A 416 -13.68 -20.13 -18.19
CA ARG A 416 -15.04 -20.40 -18.67
C ARG A 416 -15.87 -21.11 -17.60
N ASP A 417 -15.36 -22.20 -17.05
CA ASP A 417 -16.11 -23.05 -16.12
C ASP A 417 -16.38 -22.33 -14.79
N LEU A 418 -15.43 -21.52 -14.28
CA LEU A 418 -15.65 -20.65 -13.13
C LEU A 418 -16.71 -19.56 -13.40
N GLY A 419 -16.73 -18.96 -14.60
CA GLY A 419 -17.75 -18.00 -15.01
C GLY A 419 -19.15 -18.63 -15.19
N MET A 420 -19.22 -19.86 -15.69
CA MET A 420 -20.46 -20.65 -15.73
C MET A 420 -20.96 -20.97 -14.32
N ALA A 421 -20.06 -21.30 -13.39
CA ALA A 421 -20.40 -21.57 -11.98
C ALA A 421 -20.95 -20.32 -11.27
N GLU A 422 -20.36 -19.14 -11.47
CA GLU A 422 -20.89 -17.86 -10.98
C GLU A 422 -22.27 -17.56 -11.56
N THR A 423 -22.45 -17.77 -12.88
CA THR A 423 -23.73 -17.54 -13.57
C THR A 423 -24.82 -18.46 -13.04
N TRP A 424 -24.50 -19.74 -12.79
CA TRP A 424 -25.42 -20.68 -12.14
C TRP A 424 -25.75 -20.21 -10.71
N PHE A 425 -24.76 -19.79 -9.93
CA PHE A 425 -24.98 -19.34 -8.55
C PHE A 425 -25.92 -18.14 -8.49
N ALA A 426 -25.66 -17.12 -9.31
CA ALA A 426 -26.44 -15.89 -9.37
C ALA A 426 -27.92 -16.12 -9.74
N ARG A 427 -28.23 -17.20 -10.48
CA ARG A 427 -29.61 -17.60 -10.84
C ARG A 427 -30.32 -18.41 -9.75
N ASN A 428 -29.59 -19.10 -8.88
CA ASN A 428 -30.16 -20.05 -7.91
C ASN A 428 -30.13 -19.54 -6.45
N VAL A 429 -29.33 -18.53 -6.14
CA VAL A 429 -29.25 -17.94 -4.79
C VAL A 429 -30.41 -17.00 -4.51
N VAL A 430 -31.08 -17.16 -3.38
CA VAL A 430 -32.24 -16.35 -2.99
C VAL A 430 -31.84 -15.35 -1.90
N TYR A 431 -32.07 -14.07 -2.19
CA TYR A 431 -31.86 -12.95 -1.27
C TYR A 431 -33.16 -12.16 -1.11
N THR A 432 -33.37 -11.58 0.08
CA THR A 432 -34.35 -10.50 0.28
C THR A 432 -33.63 -9.18 0.60
N PRO A 433 -34.11 -8.01 0.15
CA PRO A 433 -33.57 -6.72 0.58
C PRO A 433 -33.66 -6.56 2.10
N LEU A 434 -32.67 -5.90 2.70
CA LEU A 434 -32.84 -5.40 4.07
C LEU A 434 -33.79 -4.20 4.05
N PRO A 435 -34.55 -3.96 5.14
CA PRO A 435 -35.25 -2.68 5.31
C PRO A 435 -34.22 -1.56 5.19
N SER A 436 -34.52 -0.54 4.38
CA SER A 436 -33.76 0.70 4.44
C SER A 436 -33.86 1.20 5.87
N GLU A 437 -32.73 1.32 6.56
CA GLU A 437 -32.71 2.00 7.85
C GLU A 437 -33.38 3.36 7.67
N SER A 438 -34.45 3.60 8.42
CA SER A 438 -35.01 4.94 8.57
C SER A 438 -33.91 5.76 9.23
N SER A 439 -33.10 6.42 8.41
CA SER A 439 -31.91 7.07 8.91
C SER A 439 -32.32 8.11 9.93
N THR A 440 -32.12 7.81 11.21
CA THR A 440 -31.65 8.78 12.21
C THR A 440 -30.30 9.25 11.72
N THR A 441 -30.36 10.02 10.63
CA THR A 441 -29.23 10.72 10.11
C THR A 441 -28.89 11.67 11.23
N THR A 442 -27.80 11.41 11.93
CA THR A 442 -26.96 12.50 12.37
C THR A 442 -26.59 13.21 11.08
N VAL A 443 -27.43 14.18 10.68
CA VAL A 443 -27.23 14.99 9.49
C VAL A 443 -26.01 15.85 9.82
N VAL A 444 -24.83 15.27 9.62
CA VAL A 444 -23.65 16.01 9.19
C VAL A 444 -24.08 16.64 7.89
N LYS A 445 -24.74 17.81 7.99
CA LYS A 445 -25.32 18.54 6.86
C LYS A 445 -24.23 18.58 5.82
N ALA A 446 -24.43 17.82 4.74
CA ALA A 446 -23.45 17.70 3.68
C ALA A 446 -23.26 19.10 3.12
N ARG A 447 -22.27 19.84 3.67
CA ARG A 447 -22.25 21.32 3.65
C ARG A 447 -22.41 21.70 2.20
N LYS A 448 -23.55 22.35 1.86
CA LYS A 448 -23.95 22.62 0.46
C LYS A 448 -22.71 23.15 -0.24
N ALA A 449 -22.18 22.40 -1.20
CA ALA A 449 -20.85 22.66 -1.73
C ALA A 449 -20.78 24.13 -2.14
N HIS A 450 -19.83 24.87 -1.56
CA HIS A 450 -19.78 26.33 -1.65
C HIS A 450 -19.91 26.76 -3.13
N PRO A 451 -20.64 27.83 -3.47
CA PRO A 451 -20.92 28.16 -4.87
C PRO A 451 -19.66 28.26 -5.74
N LEU A 452 -18.52 28.66 -5.17
CA LEU A 452 -17.21 28.62 -5.84
C LEU A 452 -16.75 27.18 -6.15
N VAL A 453 -16.88 26.22 -5.24
CA VAL A 453 -16.52 24.81 -5.48
C VAL A 453 -17.36 24.22 -6.63
N ARG A 454 -18.67 24.49 -6.65
CA ARG A 454 -19.54 24.07 -7.76
C ARG A 454 -19.12 24.68 -9.11
N LYS A 455 -18.79 25.98 -9.13
CA LYS A 455 -18.28 26.67 -10.31
C LYS A 455 -16.90 26.18 -10.75
N LEU A 456 -16.02 25.83 -9.81
CA LEU A 456 -14.68 25.29 -10.07
C LEU A 456 -14.77 23.88 -10.66
N VAL A 457 -15.50 22.94 -10.04
CA VAL A 457 -15.69 21.58 -10.60
C VAL A 457 -16.27 21.64 -12.02
N ALA A 458 -17.27 22.49 -12.28
CA ALA A 458 -17.84 22.67 -13.62
C ALA A 458 -16.88 23.35 -14.62
N ARG A 459 -15.96 24.21 -14.15
CA ARG A 459 -14.92 24.84 -14.97
C ARG A 459 -13.80 23.86 -15.29
N ASP A 460 -13.30 23.14 -14.29
CA ASP A 460 -12.18 22.22 -14.41
C ASP A 460 -12.57 20.96 -15.18
N GLN A 461 -13.83 20.50 -15.10
CA GLN A 461 -14.34 19.52 -16.07
C GLN A 461 -14.22 20.01 -17.51
N ARG A 462 -14.62 21.27 -17.81
CA ARG A 462 -14.52 21.86 -19.16
C ARG A 462 -13.07 22.11 -19.59
N VAL A 463 -12.18 22.47 -18.66
CA VAL A 463 -10.75 22.68 -18.95
C VAL A 463 -10.04 21.34 -19.14
N TYR A 464 -10.25 20.35 -18.26
CA TYR A 464 -9.65 19.03 -18.35
C TYR A 464 -10.02 18.34 -19.66
N VAL A 465 -11.30 18.38 -20.07
CA VAL A 465 -11.75 17.88 -21.38
C VAL A 465 -11.05 18.60 -22.54
N LYS A 466 -10.87 19.93 -22.47
CA LYS A 466 -10.13 20.69 -23.50
C LYS A 466 -8.64 20.36 -23.53
N THR A 467 -7.97 20.23 -22.37
CA THR A 467 -6.54 19.93 -22.30
C THR A 467 -6.25 18.50 -22.75
N HIS A 468 -7.07 17.52 -22.36
CA HIS A 468 -6.98 16.15 -22.89
C HIS A 468 -7.18 16.13 -24.41
N ALA A 469 -8.18 16.85 -24.94
CA ALA A 469 -8.38 16.95 -26.38
C ALA A 469 -7.15 17.54 -27.11
N ILE A 470 -6.46 18.52 -26.52
CA ILE A 470 -5.24 19.12 -27.10
C ILE A 470 -4.05 18.15 -27.06
N VAL A 471 -3.90 17.35 -26.00
CA VAL A 471 -2.83 16.35 -25.89
C VAL A 471 -3.06 15.18 -26.87
N VAL A 472 -4.30 14.70 -26.99
CA VAL A 472 -4.68 13.64 -27.95
C VAL A 472 -4.58 14.15 -29.39
N ALA A 473 -4.99 15.40 -29.67
CA ALA A 473 -4.91 16.01 -31.00
C ALA A 473 -3.48 16.12 -31.57
N ARG A 474 -2.44 16.13 -30.71
CA ARG A 474 -1.03 16.06 -31.14
C ARG A 474 -0.58 14.69 -31.61
N ARG A 475 -1.34 13.61 -31.37
CA ARG A 475 -0.96 12.22 -31.68
C ARG A 475 -1.77 11.58 -32.84
N ALA A 476 -2.71 12.29 -33.48
CA ALA A 476 -3.52 11.75 -34.61
C ALA A 476 -3.93 12.81 -35.66
N PRO A 477 -3.13 13.02 -36.75
CA PRO A 477 -3.39 14.07 -37.75
C PRO A 477 -4.73 13.94 -38.50
N ALA A 478 -5.23 12.71 -38.69
CA ALA A 478 -6.49 12.45 -39.39
C ALA A 478 -7.73 12.89 -38.59
N LEU A 479 -7.72 12.77 -37.26
CA LEU A 479 -8.80 13.30 -36.42
C LEU A 479 -8.79 14.83 -36.43
N LEU A 480 -7.62 15.47 -36.48
CA LEU A 480 -7.48 16.91 -36.48
C LEU A 480 -8.25 17.55 -37.65
N ARG A 481 -8.15 17.00 -38.87
CA ARG A 481 -8.90 17.48 -40.04
C ARG A 481 -10.42 17.39 -39.84
N LYS A 482 -10.92 16.27 -39.29
CA LYS A 482 -12.36 16.08 -39.01
C LYS A 482 -12.87 17.02 -37.91
N VAL A 483 -12.09 17.24 -36.84
CA VAL A 483 -12.47 18.15 -35.74
C VAL A 483 -12.41 19.61 -36.19
N VAL A 484 -11.37 20.03 -36.92
CA VAL A 484 -11.23 21.39 -37.44
C VAL A 484 -12.34 21.72 -38.45
N ALA A 485 -12.69 20.79 -39.35
CA ALA A 485 -13.86 20.96 -40.24
C ALA A 485 -15.17 21.13 -39.46
N LYS A 486 -15.39 20.34 -38.40
CA LYS A 486 -16.59 20.42 -37.56
C LYS A 486 -16.65 21.70 -36.72
N VAL A 487 -15.50 22.27 -36.34
CA VAL A 487 -15.42 23.57 -35.66
C VAL A 487 -15.71 24.71 -36.65
N HIS A 488 -15.12 24.70 -37.85
CA HIS A 488 -15.39 25.73 -38.86
C HIS A 488 -16.84 25.74 -39.36
N ALA A 489 -17.47 24.57 -39.51
CA ALA A 489 -18.90 24.49 -39.83
C ALA A 489 -19.77 25.17 -38.75
N ARG A 490 -19.45 24.96 -37.48
CA ARG A 490 -20.19 25.55 -36.33
C ARG A 490 -19.95 27.05 -36.19
N ASP A 491 -18.73 27.50 -36.46
CA ASP A 491 -18.36 28.92 -36.54
C ASP A 491 -19.12 29.64 -37.67
N ALA A 492 -19.46 28.94 -38.76
CA ALA A 492 -20.26 29.47 -39.86
C ALA A 492 -21.75 29.61 -39.49
N GLU A 493 -22.33 28.60 -38.81
CA GLU A 493 -23.70 28.67 -38.26
C GLU A 493 -23.84 29.81 -37.23
N GLU A 494 -22.90 29.95 -36.29
CA GLU A 494 -22.94 31.06 -35.31
C GLU A 494 -22.82 32.44 -35.98
N ARG A 495 -22.02 32.58 -37.05
CA ARG A 495 -21.92 33.84 -37.81
C ARG A 495 -23.20 34.17 -38.59
N GLN A 496 -23.93 33.17 -39.11
CA GLN A 496 -25.26 33.39 -39.70
C GLN A 496 -26.29 33.80 -38.65
N LEU A 497 -26.31 33.14 -37.48
CA LEU A 497 -27.18 33.49 -36.35
C LEU A 497 -26.93 34.90 -35.79
N VAL A 498 -25.68 35.36 -35.74
CA VAL A 498 -25.34 36.72 -35.33
C VAL A 498 -25.73 37.75 -36.39
N LYS A 499 -25.52 37.48 -37.69
CA LYS A 499 -26.01 38.37 -38.76
C LYS A 499 -27.54 38.52 -38.73
N ALA A 500 -28.29 37.44 -38.54
CA ALA A 500 -29.75 37.47 -38.44
C ALA A 500 -30.27 38.32 -37.26
N ARG A 501 -29.51 38.41 -36.16
CA ARG A 501 -29.88 39.22 -34.97
C ARG A 501 -29.51 40.70 -35.03
N THR A 502 -28.77 41.15 -36.06
CA THR A 502 -28.26 42.54 -36.14
C THR A 502 -29.11 43.44 -37.05
N VAL A 503 -30.23 42.95 -37.59
CA VAL A 503 -31.12 43.71 -38.51
C VAL A 503 -32.34 44.34 -37.79
N SER A 504 -32.58 44.02 -36.51
CA SER A 504 -33.72 44.51 -35.74
C SER A 504 -33.30 45.23 -34.45
N ALA A 505 -32.93 46.50 -34.57
CA ALA A 505 -33.00 47.59 -33.57
C ALA A 505 -32.12 48.76 -34.01
N GLY A 506 -32.70 49.79 -34.64
CA GLY A 506 -31.96 50.99 -35.04
C GLY A 506 -31.94 52.07 -33.95
N HIS A 507 -30.81 52.78 -33.83
CA HIS A 507 -30.64 54.18 -33.40
C HIS A 507 -31.28 54.65 -32.07
N THR A 508 -30.59 55.33 -31.14
CA THR A 508 -29.74 56.52 -31.35
C THR A 508 -28.72 56.78 -30.20
N ARG A 509 -27.70 57.60 -30.52
CA ARG A 509 -26.72 58.33 -29.67
C ARG A 509 -25.47 57.59 -29.12
N ARG A 510 -24.33 58.28 -29.28
CA ARG A 510 -22.89 57.95 -29.08
C ARG A 510 -22.30 58.87 -27.96
N PRO A 511 -20.98 58.88 -27.66
CA PRO A 511 -20.04 57.78 -27.37
C PRO A 511 -19.17 58.03 -26.10
N VAL A 512 -18.54 56.99 -25.55
CA VAL A 512 -17.20 57.11 -24.91
C VAL A 512 -16.37 55.89 -25.32
N ALA A 513 -15.22 56.11 -25.96
CA ALA A 513 -14.34 55.05 -26.47
C ALA A 513 -12.98 55.08 -25.75
N VAL A 514 -12.57 53.98 -25.12
CA VAL A 514 -11.17 53.70 -24.74
C VAL A 514 -10.86 52.20 -24.82
N ALA A 515 -9.80 51.86 -25.57
CA ALA A 515 -8.98 50.65 -25.51
C ALA A 515 -9.63 49.24 -25.70
N LEU A 516 -9.72 48.81 -26.97
CA LEU A 516 -9.56 47.38 -27.34
C LEU A 516 -8.61 47.24 -28.55
N ALA A 517 -7.34 47.63 -28.39
CA ALA A 517 -6.34 47.54 -29.46
C ALA A 517 -4.91 47.31 -28.92
N ALA A 518 -4.68 46.16 -28.25
CA ALA A 518 -3.32 45.71 -27.90
C ALA A 518 -3.26 44.23 -27.46
N ARG A 519 -3.53 43.25 -28.35
CA ARG A 519 -3.02 41.85 -28.21
C ARG A 519 -3.18 40.95 -29.45
N MET A 520 -2.81 41.46 -30.62
CA MET A 520 -2.41 40.62 -31.76
C MET A 520 -1.02 41.06 -32.23
N SER A 521 0.02 40.43 -31.66
CA SER A 521 1.38 40.27 -32.21
C SER A 521 2.31 39.74 -31.12
N MET A 522 2.56 38.43 -31.12
CA MET A 522 3.79 37.74 -30.66
C MET A 522 3.63 36.23 -30.91
N ARG A 523 3.56 35.87 -32.19
CA ARG A 523 3.72 34.49 -32.71
C ARG A 523 4.23 34.54 -34.16
N ALA A 524 5.50 34.90 -34.31
CA ALA A 524 6.32 34.67 -35.51
C ALA A 524 7.80 34.70 -35.08
N HIS A 525 8.63 33.90 -35.75
CA HIS A 525 10.07 33.65 -35.53
C HIS A 525 10.46 32.46 -34.62
N ALA A 526 10.34 31.27 -35.21
CA ALA A 526 11.25 30.15 -35.01
C ALA A 526 11.12 29.21 -36.23
N GLY A 527 11.80 29.57 -37.33
CA GLY A 527 11.77 28.84 -38.60
C GLY A 527 12.77 29.43 -39.59
N ASP A 528 13.63 28.55 -40.11
CA ASP A 528 14.54 28.68 -41.25
C ASP A 528 15.70 29.69 -41.22
N ALA A 529 16.90 29.14 -40.97
CA ALA A 529 18.13 29.53 -41.68
C ALA A 529 19.02 28.30 -41.91
N VAL A 530 19.46 28.14 -43.16
CA VAL A 530 20.04 26.95 -43.79
C VAL A 530 21.58 26.91 -43.65
N LYS A 531 22.16 25.70 -43.53
CA LYS A 531 23.56 25.26 -43.81
C LYS A 531 24.75 26.19 -43.44
N SER A 532 25.68 25.65 -42.65
CA SER A 532 27.11 25.64 -43.02
C SER A 532 27.84 24.45 -42.39
N ARG A 533 28.84 23.91 -43.11
CA ARG A 533 29.78 22.89 -42.61
C ARG A 533 30.98 23.59 -41.96
N ALA A 534 31.44 23.08 -40.83
CA ALA A 534 32.85 23.18 -40.44
C ALA A 534 33.23 21.93 -39.61
N LEU A 535 34.28 21.22 -40.02
CA LEU A 535 34.92 20.19 -39.19
C LEU A 535 35.86 20.87 -38.19
N VAL A 536 35.83 20.45 -36.93
CA VAL A 536 37.05 20.25 -36.13
C VAL A 536 36.87 18.96 -35.33
N ARG A 537 37.90 18.10 -35.33
CA ARG A 537 37.91 16.78 -34.68
C ARG A 537 39.14 16.67 -33.78
N ILE A 538 38.95 16.92 -32.48
CA ILE A 538 39.91 16.68 -31.39
C ILE A 538 39.02 16.34 -30.17
N GLY A 539 39.20 15.29 -29.37
CA GLY A 539 40.32 14.35 -29.23
C GLY A 539 40.94 14.51 -27.84
N GLY A 540 40.62 13.64 -26.87
CA GLY A 540 41.21 13.72 -25.52
C GLY A 540 40.25 13.29 -24.41
N SER A 541 40.83 12.80 -23.32
CA SER A 541 40.16 12.07 -22.24
C SER A 541 40.26 12.78 -20.88
N THR A 542 39.80 12.07 -19.83
CA THR A 542 39.96 12.34 -18.38
C THR A 542 38.95 13.28 -17.71
N ALA A 543 38.37 12.77 -16.61
CA ALA A 543 37.88 13.57 -15.49
C ALA A 543 39.08 13.92 -14.58
N PRO A 544 38.93 14.90 -13.68
CA PRO A 544 38.58 14.49 -12.31
C PRO A 544 37.59 15.43 -11.59
N SER A 545 37.46 15.16 -10.30
CA SER A 545 36.39 15.54 -9.38
C SER A 545 36.46 16.96 -8.76
N SER A 546 35.32 17.35 -8.18
CA SER A 546 35.16 18.02 -6.86
C SER A 546 34.74 19.51 -6.79
N VAL A 547 34.01 19.79 -5.69
CA VAL A 547 33.66 21.09 -5.08
C VAL A 547 32.72 22.04 -5.86
N ALA A 548 31.45 22.11 -5.40
CA ALA A 548 30.53 23.20 -5.72
C ALA A 548 30.25 24.04 -4.46
N VAL A 549 30.76 25.27 -4.41
CA VAL A 549 30.59 26.21 -3.28
C VAL A 549 29.27 26.98 -3.39
N TYR A 550 28.59 27.18 -2.26
CA TYR A 550 27.39 28.01 -2.13
C TYR A 550 27.65 29.49 -2.42
N ALA A 551 26.81 30.12 -3.26
CA ALA A 551 26.69 31.58 -3.36
C ALA A 551 25.20 32.02 -3.31
N ARG A 552 24.86 33.02 -2.47
CA ARG A 552 23.47 33.47 -2.24
C ARG A 552 23.20 34.89 -2.77
N LYS A 553 22.22 34.97 -3.67
CA LYS A 553 21.12 35.98 -3.80
C LYS A 553 21.27 37.37 -3.13
N PRO A 554 21.04 38.44 -3.92
CA PRO A 554 20.36 39.66 -3.42
C PRO A 554 18.86 39.74 -3.74
N ALA A 555 18.41 39.17 -4.88
CA ALA A 555 17.08 39.44 -5.46
C ALA A 555 15.85 39.06 -4.59
N PHE A 556 15.99 38.07 -3.70
CA PHE A 556 14.87 37.62 -2.85
C PHE A 556 14.52 38.59 -1.70
N ALA A 557 15.46 39.46 -1.28
CA ALA A 557 15.24 40.35 -0.14
C ALA A 557 14.26 41.48 -0.49
N LEU A 558 14.41 42.12 -1.66
CA LEU A 558 13.45 43.12 -2.15
C LEU A 558 12.07 42.51 -2.37
N ALA A 559 11.98 41.33 -3.00
CA ALA A 559 10.71 40.64 -3.23
C ALA A 559 9.95 40.36 -1.91
N ARG A 560 10.65 39.89 -0.86
CA ARG A 560 10.03 39.72 0.47
C ARG A 560 9.58 41.02 1.12
N LYS A 561 10.34 42.12 0.94
CA LYS A 561 10.00 43.44 1.51
C LYS A 561 8.78 44.06 0.80
N ALA A 562 8.69 43.92 -0.52
CA ALA A 562 7.52 44.30 -1.31
C ALA A 562 6.28 43.46 -0.95
N TRP A 563 6.42 42.14 -0.89
CA TRP A 563 5.32 41.23 -0.53
C TRP A 563 4.79 41.48 0.89
N ARG A 564 5.67 41.67 1.89
CA ARG A 564 5.25 42.03 3.26
C ARG A 564 4.48 43.35 3.30
N ARG A 565 4.90 44.37 2.56
CA ARG A 565 4.17 45.65 2.47
C ARG A 565 2.79 45.48 1.82
N ALA A 566 2.69 44.69 0.75
CA ALA A 566 1.41 44.38 0.09
C ALA A 566 0.45 43.61 1.02
N VAL A 567 0.95 42.61 1.77
CA VAL A 567 0.15 41.84 2.73
C VAL A 567 -0.32 42.71 3.90
N VAL A 568 0.54 43.56 4.47
CA VAL A 568 0.15 44.48 5.57
C VAL A 568 -0.87 45.51 5.08
N ALA A 569 -0.70 46.08 3.88
CA ALA A 569 -1.66 47.02 3.30
C ALA A 569 -3.02 46.34 3.03
N HIS A 570 -3.03 45.10 2.53
CA HIS A 570 -4.26 44.33 2.31
C HIS A 570 -4.96 43.98 3.63
N TYR A 571 -4.19 43.61 4.67
CA TYR A 571 -4.72 43.33 6.01
C TYR A 571 -5.34 44.58 6.66
N HIS A 572 -4.71 45.76 6.53
CA HIS A 572 -5.31 47.01 7.01
C HIS A 572 -6.56 47.41 6.22
N ALA A 573 -6.57 47.27 4.89
CA ALA A 573 -7.74 47.57 4.06
C ALA A 573 -8.95 46.67 4.39
N LEU A 574 -8.71 45.41 4.77
CA LEU A 574 -9.75 44.49 5.25
C LEU A 574 -10.25 44.82 6.66
N LYS A 575 -9.46 45.50 7.49
CA LYS A 575 -9.79 45.81 8.90
C LYS A 575 -10.48 47.17 9.10
N THR A 576 -10.42 48.08 8.12
CA THR A 576 -10.99 49.44 8.21
C THR A 576 -12.22 49.68 7.32
N GLY A 577 -12.71 48.65 6.60
CA GLY A 577 -13.99 48.70 5.88
C GLY A 577 -14.10 49.68 4.71
N SER A 578 -13.00 50.34 4.30
CA SER A 578 -13.03 51.41 3.30
C SER A 578 -12.71 50.90 1.89
N THR A 579 -13.75 50.57 1.13
CA THR A 579 -13.66 50.17 -0.28
C THR A 579 -13.58 51.37 -1.24
N LYS A 580 -12.41 52.03 -1.30
CA LYS A 580 -12.08 52.95 -2.43
C LYS A 580 -10.79 52.54 -3.15
N LYS A 581 -10.94 52.27 -4.45
CA LYS A 581 -9.83 51.93 -5.36
C LYS A 581 -8.80 53.06 -5.39
N ARG A 582 -7.51 52.74 -5.18
CA ARG A 582 -6.39 53.49 -5.75
C ARG A 582 -5.45 52.53 -6.45
N VAL A 583 -5.24 52.78 -7.74
CA VAL A 583 -4.22 52.11 -8.55
C VAL A 583 -2.91 52.83 -8.30
N LEU A 584 -1.85 52.10 -7.97
CA LEU A 584 -0.48 52.61 -7.93
C LEU A 584 0.30 51.99 -9.09
N MET A 585 0.52 52.79 -10.13
CA MET A 585 1.56 52.53 -11.13
C MET A 585 2.92 52.66 -10.44
N LEU A 586 3.87 51.79 -10.79
CA LEU A 586 5.28 51.96 -10.46
C LEU A 586 6.06 51.92 -11.77
N GLU A 587 6.53 53.07 -12.20
CA GLU A 587 7.49 53.20 -13.30
C GLU A 587 8.87 52.73 -12.86
N ALA A 588 9.68 52.29 -13.82
CA ALA A 588 11.02 51.78 -13.58
C ALA A 588 12.09 52.76 -14.09
N ALA A 589 13.08 53.06 -13.26
CA ALA A 589 14.23 53.93 -13.53
C ALA A 589 15.48 53.39 -12.79
N PRO A 590 16.72 53.71 -13.21
CA PRO A 590 17.75 52.67 -13.36
C PRO A 590 18.81 52.59 -12.25
N THR A 591 19.55 51.47 -12.25
CA THR A 591 20.73 51.22 -11.41
C THR A 591 22.01 51.92 -11.90
N PRO A 592 22.81 52.52 -11.00
CA PRO A 592 24.24 52.73 -11.18
C PRO A 592 25.10 51.59 -10.60
N LYS A 593 26.36 51.51 -11.03
CA LYS A 593 27.37 50.49 -10.66
C LYS A 593 28.37 51.04 -9.62
N GLY A 594 29.08 50.16 -8.91
CA GLY A 594 30.51 50.38 -8.58
C GLY A 594 30.97 50.11 -7.13
N ALA A 595 32.13 49.44 -7.02
CA ALA A 595 33.12 49.45 -5.91
C ALA A 595 32.72 48.93 -4.49
N VAL A 596 33.61 48.51 -3.58
CA VAL A 596 34.86 47.67 -3.59
C VAL A 596 35.34 47.52 -2.11
N VAL A 597 35.92 46.36 -1.70
CA VAL A 597 36.72 46.17 -0.41
C VAL A 597 35.95 46.28 0.93
N SER A 598 36.25 45.60 2.07
CA SER A 598 37.06 44.41 2.41
C SER A 598 36.76 43.84 3.84
N THR A 599 37.45 42.75 4.24
CA THR A 599 37.90 42.37 5.62
C THR A 599 36.89 42.14 6.78
N HIS A 600 36.58 40.86 7.03
CA HIS A 600 36.87 40.00 8.23
C HIS A 600 36.82 40.52 9.72
N PRO A 601 36.83 39.66 10.77
CA PRO A 601 35.71 39.63 11.75
C PRO A 601 36.10 39.74 13.25
N ALA A 602 35.13 39.99 14.15
CA ALA A 602 35.26 39.60 15.56
C ALA A 602 33.94 39.47 16.37
N LYS A 603 34.08 38.65 17.42
CA LYS A 603 33.17 38.22 18.50
C LYS A 603 32.51 39.35 19.34
N SER A 604 31.35 39.02 19.93
CA SER A 604 31.14 38.90 21.40
C SER A 604 29.95 39.65 22.01
N ARG A 605 29.37 39.02 23.07
CA ARG A 605 28.63 39.62 24.22
C ARG A 605 27.31 40.39 23.92
N ALA A 606 26.48 40.70 24.91
CA ALA A 606 25.98 39.94 26.06
C ALA A 606 24.82 40.70 26.75
N ALA A 607 23.84 39.95 27.26
CA ALA A 607 23.06 40.25 28.48
C ALA A 607 22.03 41.41 28.56
N THR A 608 21.11 41.19 29.51
CA THR A 608 20.41 42.17 30.38
C THR A 608 19.08 42.80 29.92
N ALA A 609 17.99 42.29 30.51
CA ALA A 609 16.99 43.09 31.23
C ALA A 609 16.31 42.20 32.31
N ILE A 610 16.07 42.74 33.51
CA ILE A 610 15.59 42.04 34.73
C ILE A 610 14.53 42.90 35.46
N ALA A 611 13.64 42.25 36.23
CA ALA A 611 12.63 42.82 37.17
C ALA A 611 11.44 43.54 36.48
N MET A 612 10.22 43.62 37.05
CA MET A 612 9.70 43.68 38.43
C MET A 612 8.33 42.94 38.56
N VAL A 613 7.64 42.66 39.70
CA VAL A 613 7.84 42.94 41.16
C VAL A 613 7.11 41.88 42.07
N LYS A 614 7.06 42.10 43.39
CA LYS A 614 6.44 41.31 44.50
C LYS A 614 5.10 41.93 44.97
N LYS A 615 4.20 41.40 45.83
CA LYS A 615 3.87 40.08 46.45
C LYS A 615 2.59 40.29 47.32
N VAL A 616 1.56 39.42 47.26
CA VAL A 616 0.52 39.33 48.32
C VAL A 616 0.25 37.86 48.69
N GLN A 617 0.09 37.56 49.99
CA GLN A 617 -0.32 36.26 50.54
C GLN A 617 -1.57 36.45 51.41
N SER A 618 -2.55 35.53 51.37
CA SER A 618 -3.16 34.96 52.58
C SER A 618 -4.13 33.78 52.30
N LYS A 619 -3.80 32.62 52.90
CA LYS A 619 -4.69 31.56 53.43
C LYS A 619 -6.10 31.34 52.84
N HIS A 620 -6.22 30.24 52.10
CA HIS A 620 -6.99 28.99 52.37
C HIS A 620 -6.83 28.14 51.08
N GLY A 621 -6.78 26.82 51.03
CA GLY A 621 -7.17 25.74 51.95
C GLY A 621 -7.71 24.61 51.06
N SER A 622 -7.32 23.36 51.31
CA SER A 622 -7.75 22.11 50.62
C SER A 622 -7.31 21.80 49.17
N SER A 623 -6.72 20.61 49.04
CA SER A 623 -6.86 19.59 47.95
C SER A 623 -6.68 19.96 46.47
N GLY A 624 -5.67 19.36 45.85
CA GLY A 624 -5.50 19.26 44.40
C GLY A 624 -4.04 18.95 44.02
N ILE A 625 -3.66 17.67 43.99
CA ILE A 625 -2.32 17.26 43.53
C ILE A 625 -2.32 17.26 42.00
N ASP A 626 -1.70 18.29 41.42
CA ASP A 626 -1.46 18.42 39.99
C ASP A 626 -0.03 17.98 39.64
N TRP A 627 0.14 17.23 38.56
CA TRP A 627 1.43 16.66 38.16
C TRP A 627 2.12 17.57 37.13
N MET A 628 3.19 18.24 37.56
CA MET A 628 4.13 18.91 36.64
C MET A 628 5.59 18.66 37.04
N GLY A 629 6.44 18.49 36.03
CA GLY A 629 7.89 18.61 36.15
C GLY A 629 8.66 17.31 35.94
N GLY A 630 9.17 17.11 34.71
CA GLY A 630 10.18 16.08 34.47
C GLY A 630 11.54 16.47 35.07
N MET A 631 12.35 15.47 35.39
CA MET A 631 13.79 15.66 35.65
C MET A 631 14.65 14.88 34.65
N ARG A 632 15.78 15.51 34.32
CA ARG A 632 16.85 14.96 33.49
C ARG A 632 17.70 14.04 34.35
N TYR A 633 18.07 12.85 33.85
CA TYR A 633 19.13 12.07 34.48
C TYR A 633 20.50 12.48 33.94
N VAL A 634 21.45 12.58 34.87
CA VAL A 634 22.86 12.90 34.62
C VAL A 634 23.62 11.61 34.38
N VAL A 635 24.47 11.58 33.35
CA VAL A 635 25.40 10.48 33.10
C VAL A 635 26.64 10.63 33.99
N VAL A 636 26.98 9.58 34.74
CA VAL A 636 28.25 9.49 35.50
C VAL A 636 29.10 8.36 34.90
N PRO A 637 30.36 8.62 34.51
CA PRO A 637 31.24 7.59 33.95
C PRO A 637 32.09 6.90 35.03
N GLY A 638 32.00 5.57 35.12
CA GLY A 638 32.87 4.75 35.97
C GLY A 638 34.06 4.17 35.19
N LYS A 639 35.26 4.75 35.39
CA LYS A 639 36.54 4.00 35.36
C LYS A 639 36.77 3.47 36.79
N GLY A 640 37.44 2.37 37.09
CA GLY A 640 38.21 1.40 36.29
C GLY A 640 39.36 0.86 37.18
N ASN A 641 39.72 -0.42 37.04
CA ASN A 641 40.92 -1.16 37.56
C ASN A 641 40.54 -2.67 37.65
N GLY A 642 41.39 -3.67 37.36
CA GLY A 642 42.71 -3.68 36.74
C GLY A 642 43.53 -4.94 37.08
N MET A 643 43.90 -5.75 36.07
CA MET A 643 44.89 -6.87 36.11
C MET A 643 44.50 -8.12 36.96
N ALA A 644 45.00 -9.36 36.74
CA ALA A 644 46.13 -9.85 35.93
C ALA A 644 45.96 -11.30 35.38
N ALA A 645 46.74 -11.62 34.34
CA ALA A 645 47.46 -12.88 34.00
C ALA A 645 46.82 -14.31 34.04
N THR A 646 46.95 -15.00 32.89
CA THR A 646 47.04 -16.46 32.64
C THR A 646 48.44 -17.03 33.00
N PRO A 647 48.81 -18.35 32.79
CA PRO A 647 48.06 -19.55 32.33
C PRO A 647 48.29 -20.86 33.17
N ALA A 648 47.66 -21.99 32.76
CA ALA A 648 48.31 -23.30 32.42
C ALA A 648 47.60 -24.60 32.87
N ALA A 649 47.51 -25.55 31.92
CA ALA A 649 47.59 -27.03 31.99
C ALA A 649 46.91 -27.89 33.09
N GLY A 650 46.24 -28.98 32.67
CA GLY A 650 45.83 -30.09 33.55
C GLY A 650 45.24 -31.30 32.79
N ILE A 651 46.06 -32.34 32.54
CA ILE A 651 45.66 -33.60 31.88
C ILE A 651 45.39 -34.70 32.94
N LYS A 652 44.32 -35.49 32.74
CA LYS A 652 44.10 -36.92 33.15
C LYS A 652 42.75 -37.36 32.56
N LYS A 653 42.53 -38.43 31.78
CA LYS A 653 42.96 -39.86 31.73
C LYS A 653 42.49 -40.72 32.92
N GLY A 654 41.74 -41.79 32.59
CA GLY A 654 41.23 -42.86 33.48
C GLY A 654 39.74 -43.17 33.18
N ALA A 655 39.37 -44.05 32.25
CA ALA A 655 39.43 -45.53 32.27
C ALA A 655 38.16 -46.21 32.87
N GLN A 656 37.40 -46.83 31.96
CA GLN A 656 36.73 -48.16 32.03
C GLN A 656 36.22 -48.72 33.38
N THR A 657 35.00 -49.26 33.37
CA THR A 657 34.75 -50.74 33.41
C THR A 657 33.29 -51.15 33.13
N ASN A 658 33.08 -52.42 32.78
CA ASN A 658 31.79 -53.03 32.37
C ASN A 658 30.96 -53.58 33.56
N ALA A 659 29.63 -53.63 33.40
CA ALA A 659 28.72 -54.80 33.58
C ALA A 659 27.26 -54.30 33.79
N LYS A 660 26.18 -54.68 33.08
CA LYS A 660 25.65 -55.94 32.49
C LYS A 660 24.76 -56.74 33.48
N VAL A 661 23.63 -57.32 32.98
CA VAL A 661 22.71 -58.33 33.60
C VAL A 661 21.62 -57.73 34.53
N LYS A 662 20.30 -58.07 34.53
CA LYS A 662 19.35 -58.98 33.79
C LYS A 662 17.94 -58.34 33.82
N GLY A 663 17.03 -58.50 32.85
CA GLY A 663 16.06 -59.63 32.68
C GLY A 663 14.61 -59.11 32.84
N ALA A 664 13.52 -59.68 32.30
CA ALA A 664 13.28 -60.91 31.53
C ALA A 664 11.93 -60.84 30.73
N GLY A 665 11.60 -61.84 29.90
CA GLY A 665 10.31 -61.97 29.17
C GLY A 665 10.47 -62.32 27.67
N VAL A 666 10.90 -63.52 27.29
CA VAL A 666 10.06 -64.71 26.89
C VAL A 666 9.41 -64.58 25.49
N GLY A 667 9.68 -65.57 24.61
CA GLY A 667 9.19 -65.66 23.22
C GLY A 667 7.84 -66.40 23.07
N PRO A 668 7.53 -67.06 21.92
CA PRO A 668 8.44 -67.92 21.14
C PRO A 668 8.47 -67.70 19.60
N GLN A 669 9.08 -68.67 18.90
CA GLN A 669 9.40 -68.79 17.46
C GLN A 669 8.13 -69.06 16.59
N ALA A 670 8.12 -69.15 15.24
CA ALA A 670 9.18 -69.44 14.25
C ALA A 670 8.85 -68.97 12.81
N ALA A 671 9.88 -68.97 11.94
CA ALA A 671 9.97 -69.32 10.49
C ALA A 671 8.74 -69.22 9.56
N GLU A 672 8.83 -68.87 8.26
CA GLU A 672 9.81 -69.31 7.24
C GLU A 672 10.18 -68.25 6.14
N ARG A 673 11.03 -68.68 5.19
CA ARG A 673 11.57 -67.98 4.00
C ARG A 673 10.45 -67.68 2.97
N VAL A 674 10.63 -66.80 1.97
CA VAL A 674 11.35 -67.06 0.68
C VAL A 674 11.71 -65.74 -0.07
N HIS A 675 12.76 -65.84 -0.90
CA HIS A 675 13.26 -64.97 -1.98
C HIS A 675 12.23 -64.16 -2.83
N ALA A 676 12.62 -63.20 -3.70
CA ALA A 676 13.80 -62.33 -3.88
C ALA A 676 13.52 -61.38 -5.08
N GLY A 677 14.25 -60.27 -5.23
CA GLY A 677 14.16 -59.44 -6.45
C GLY A 677 14.90 -58.10 -6.37
N LYS A 678 16.11 -58.02 -6.94
CA LYS A 678 16.86 -56.77 -7.14
C LYS A 678 16.61 -56.22 -8.56
N ALA A 679 16.36 -54.91 -8.67
CA ALA A 679 16.85 -53.98 -9.70
C ALA A 679 16.08 -52.65 -9.57
N GLY A 680 16.63 -51.45 -9.78
CA GLY A 680 18.03 -51.14 -10.07
C GLY A 680 18.17 -49.93 -10.99
N LEU A 681 18.04 -48.71 -10.44
CA LEU A 681 18.68 -47.44 -10.84
C LEU A 681 18.25 -46.33 -9.87
#